data_AF-A0A268TMV2-F1
#
_entry.id   AF-A0A268TMV2-F1
#
_cell.length_a   1.000
_cell.length_b   1.000
_cell.length_c   1.000
_cell.angle_alpha   90.00
_cell.angle_beta   90.00
_cell.angle_gamma   90.00
#
_symmetry.space_group_name_H-M   'P 1'
#
loop_
_entity.id
_entity.type
_entity.pdbx_description
1 polymer ?
#
loop_
_entity_poly.entity_id
_entity_poly.type
_entity_poly.pdbx_seq_one_letter_code
_entity_poly.pdbx_strand_id
1 'polypeptide(L)'
;MTTFVKIQTSKHKTRTYMHDTTQKSKPIYIRNLKKGYKLAFSIWILLAILLFAFTITLSSLSYNKTYTAELNVQSSSKIGSTYFNEAKMHFKSNIFRVQENISTITILDISYKDALSKKDITSLTRHLQYMNFNTPLKLKGNIASITYKVSFLPLYKILALYFIAGLILIFIVSEAAFSFKQKILEFVSSPKFLQVFIISAVIYLIALSALLRGDVYYIDDLGRAIGSGDDWAGFSRYIARDLYAIINGFKGFPYTDISPLPQLFAALILSLSGMLISFIVRKKLDIVGIVATLPLGLSPYFLENLSYKFDAPLMSFSLLLILVPFLFKDNIKLFLYTSVVFLILSLSTYQASNGIYIVFTLLLVLLNYLYKEKSGKENLKFLGFAVLSFIVAMLVYKYAIATPVNGYVSSEAMSVTKILEGGYLKTYLSYVFSDLKGLPFFVFAIIVAILFIITNTLATKRNKALAFLASIVFLVLGLCFFAGAYLVLSKPLFAPRAFIGFGAFVTLVCIGLVYIQNFKWLKYISIVFVALLSYSLIVFANSYGNAITAQQNYMMMRASFVSKDLATLIPREMQPKVGVVLDGGIGYAPVASNFIKRYGGGIAKRLITGVFNQASFAFTKYPLIYQGTNYQDYYSTQCSKENTEAKKTLLLDNAFQSISKSGECYFVDLKPSTWQAQ
;
A
#
# COMPACT_ATOMS: atom_id res chain seq x y z
N MET A 1 21.24 -48.37 -67.81
CA MET A 1 20.74 -48.44 -66.44
C MET A 1 20.81 -47.04 -65.83
N THR A 2 19.78 -46.22 -66.04
CA THR A 2 18.56 -46.05 -65.19
C THR A 2 18.85 -45.24 -63.93
N THR A 3 18.22 -44.10 -63.62
CA THR A 3 17.21 -43.26 -64.29
C THR A 3 17.22 -41.89 -63.57
N PHE A 4 16.89 -40.86 -64.33
CA PHE A 4 16.37 -39.54 -63.94
C PHE A 4 15.35 -39.59 -62.77
N VAL A 5 15.06 -38.48 -62.06
CA VAL A 5 13.95 -37.56 -62.41
C VAL A 5 13.93 -36.34 -61.46
N LYS A 6 14.00 -35.13 -62.07
CA LYS A 6 13.47 -33.83 -61.58
C LYS A 6 11.97 -33.98 -61.30
N ILE A 7 11.35 -33.20 -60.39
CA ILE A 7 10.12 -32.40 -60.67
C ILE A 7 9.49 -31.72 -59.42
N GLN A 8 9.26 -30.41 -59.60
CA GLN A 8 8.18 -29.49 -59.16
C GLN A 8 7.82 -29.19 -57.69
N THR A 9 8.03 -27.90 -57.37
CA THR A 9 7.06 -26.92 -56.86
C THR A 9 5.61 -27.38 -56.62
N SER A 10 5.11 -27.17 -55.40
CA SER A 10 3.67 -27.12 -55.12
C SER A 10 3.36 -26.26 -53.88
N LYS A 11 2.88 -25.04 -54.15
CA LYS A 11 1.87 -24.23 -53.44
C LYS A 11 1.81 -24.25 -51.91
N HIS A 12 2.10 -23.08 -51.34
CA HIS A 12 1.54 -22.59 -50.07
C HIS A 12 0.02 -22.84 -50.01
N LYS A 13 -0.40 -23.77 -49.16
CA LYS A 13 -1.76 -23.81 -48.60
C LYS A 13 -1.69 -23.38 -47.14
N THR A 14 -2.17 -22.18 -46.89
CA THR A 14 -2.66 -21.69 -45.61
C THR A 14 -3.65 -22.70 -45.03
N ARG A 15 -3.22 -23.50 -44.05
CA ARG A 15 -4.13 -24.31 -43.23
C ARG A 15 -4.66 -23.43 -42.10
N THR A 16 -5.86 -22.91 -42.33
CA THR A 16 -6.83 -22.51 -41.32
C THR A 16 -6.99 -23.67 -40.33
N TYR A 17 -6.53 -23.51 -39.09
CA TYR A 17 -6.90 -24.40 -38.00
C TYR A 17 -8.37 -24.14 -37.66
N MET A 18 -9.26 -24.93 -38.26
CA MET A 18 -10.61 -25.11 -37.74
C MET A 18 -10.51 -25.78 -36.38
N HIS A 19 -11.16 -25.17 -35.39
CA HIS A 19 -11.50 -25.77 -34.12
C HIS A 19 -12.31 -27.05 -34.37
N ASP A 20 -11.68 -28.20 -34.24
CA ASP A 20 -12.39 -29.46 -34.07
C ASP A 20 -12.41 -29.79 -32.57
N THR A 21 -13.56 -29.53 -31.96
CA THR A 21 -13.87 -29.81 -30.56
C THR A 21 -14.07 -31.30 -30.36
N THR A 22 -13.00 -32.03 -30.04
CA THR A 22 -13.13 -33.33 -29.38
C THR A 22 -13.52 -33.12 -27.92
N GLN A 23 -14.83 -33.06 -27.70
CA GLN A 23 -15.47 -33.09 -26.40
C GLN A 23 -15.27 -34.49 -25.78
N LYS A 24 -14.06 -34.78 -25.28
CA LYS A 24 -13.83 -35.98 -24.45
C LYS A 24 -14.78 -35.89 -23.24
N SER A 25 -15.62 -36.91 -23.10
CA SER A 25 -16.57 -37.06 -22.01
C SER A 25 -15.85 -36.93 -20.67
N LYS A 26 -16.19 -35.89 -19.88
CA LYS A 26 -15.69 -35.75 -18.51
C LYS A 26 -16.13 -37.00 -17.71
N PRO A 27 -15.25 -37.61 -16.89
CA PRO A 27 -15.59 -38.76 -16.04
C PRO A 27 -16.88 -38.51 -15.25
N ILE A 28 -17.74 -39.52 -15.13
CA ILE A 28 -19.06 -39.46 -14.46
C ILE A 28 -18.94 -38.89 -13.03
N TYR A 29 -17.84 -39.21 -12.33
CA TYR A 29 -17.51 -38.68 -11.01
C TYR A 29 -17.39 -37.13 -10.97
N ILE A 30 -16.73 -36.53 -11.97
CA ILE A 30 -16.58 -35.07 -12.11
C ILE A 30 -17.93 -34.39 -12.40
N ARG A 31 -18.84 -35.10 -13.08
CA ARG A 31 -20.20 -34.62 -13.41
C ARG A 31 -21.12 -34.57 -12.18
N ASN A 32 -21.01 -35.57 -11.30
CA ASN A 32 -21.79 -35.64 -10.06
C ASN A 32 -21.27 -34.67 -8.99
N LEU A 33 -19.94 -34.52 -8.86
CA LEU A 33 -19.33 -33.44 -8.07
C LEU A 33 -19.89 -32.08 -8.52
N LYS A 34 -19.93 -31.81 -9.83
CA LYS A 34 -20.45 -30.55 -10.40
C LYS A 34 -21.87 -30.19 -9.98
N LYS A 35 -22.77 -31.15 -9.82
CA LYS A 35 -24.17 -30.91 -9.39
C LYS A 35 -24.23 -30.59 -7.89
N GLY A 36 -23.54 -31.38 -7.06
CA GLY A 36 -23.42 -31.13 -5.62
C GLY A 36 -22.80 -29.76 -5.32
N TYR A 37 -21.74 -29.38 -6.03
CA TYR A 37 -21.11 -28.06 -5.88
C TYR A 37 -21.98 -26.91 -6.36
N LYS A 38 -22.72 -27.07 -7.47
CA LYS A 38 -23.66 -26.02 -7.91
C LYS A 38 -24.74 -25.77 -6.86
N LEU A 39 -25.25 -26.83 -6.24
CA LEU A 39 -26.23 -26.72 -5.17
C LEU A 39 -25.61 -26.07 -3.92
N ALA A 40 -24.44 -26.54 -3.48
CA ALA A 40 -23.70 -25.94 -2.37
C ALA A 40 -23.33 -24.47 -2.62
N PHE A 41 -23.02 -24.11 -3.88
CA PHE A 41 -22.75 -22.73 -4.32
C PHE A 41 -23.99 -21.85 -4.24
N SER A 42 -25.12 -22.32 -4.75
CA SER A 42 -26.40 -21.59 -4.63
C SER A 42 -26.77 -21.40 -3.17
N ILE A 43 -26.59 -22.44 -2.33
CA ILE A 43 -26.82 -22.38 -0.88
C ILE A 43 -25.86 -21.39 -0.22
N TRP A 44 -24.57 -21.42 -0.54
CA TRP A 44 -23.58 -20.50 0.04
C TRP A 44 -23.81 -19.05 -0.37
N ILE A 45 -24.16 -18.79 -1.63
CA ILE A 45 -24.57 -17.44 -2.07
C ILE A 45 -25.83 -16.99 -1.35
N LEU A 46 -26.84 -17.87 -1.23
CA LEU A 46 -28.06 -17.55 -0.51
C LEU A 46 -27.76 -17.23 0.96
N LEU A 47 -26.93 -18.03 1.61
CA LEU A 47 -26.47 -17.80 2.98
C LEU A 47 -25.69 -16.50 3.10
N ALA A 48 -24.81 -16.18 2.14
CA ALA A 48 -24.06 -14.92 2.13
C ALA A 48 -24.98 -13.71 1.92
N ILE A 49 -25.98 -13.79 1.04
CA ILE A 49 -26.99 -12.74 0.82
C ILE A 49 -27.84 -12.58 2.07
N LEU A 50 -28.28 -13.68 2.69
CA LEU A 50 -29.05 -13.66 3.94
C LEU A 50 -28.21 -13.07 5.09
N LEU A 51 -26.93 -13.40 5.17
CA LEU A 51 -26.00 -12.79 6.13
C LEU A 51 -25.82 -11.30 5.88
N PHE A 52 -25.69 -10.90 4.61
CA PHE A 52 -25.56 -9.50 4.22
C PHE A 52 -26.84 -8.70 4.53
N ALA A 53 -28.01 -9.27 4.26
CA ALA A 53 -29.30 -8.68 4.63
C ALA A 53 -29.46 -8.60 6.15
N PHE A 54 -29.11 -9.66 6.89
CA PHE A 54 -29.13 -9.69 8.35
C PHE A 54 -28.20 -8.63 8.95
N THR A 55 -27.00 -8.46 8.39
CA THR A 55 -26.03 -7.45 8.84
C THR A 55 -26.44 -6.02 8.51
N ILE A 56 -27.01 -5.75 7.33
CA ILE A 56 -27.65 -4.46 7.02
C ILE A 56 -28.78 -4.17 8.01
N THR A 57 -29.58 -5.18 8.32
CA THR A 57 -30.70 -5.04 9.27
C THR A 57 -30.18 -4.71 10.67
N LEU A 58 -29.16 -5.42 11.18
CA LEU A 58 -28.49 -5.08 12.44
C LEU A 58 -27.87 -3.67 12.44
N SER A 59 -27.23 -3.28 11.33
CA SER A 59 -26.67 -1.94 11.17
C SER A 59 -27.78 -0.89 11.21
N SER A 60 -28.87 -1.05 10.47
CA SER A 60 -30.01 -0.13 10.50
C SER A 60 -30.67 -0.05 11.88
N LEU A 61 -30.74 -1.16 12.60
CA LEU A 61 -31.30 -1.23 13.94
C LEU A 61 -30.45 -0.53 15.00
N SER A 62 -29.13 -0.40 14.78
CA SER A 62 -28.16 0.22 15.69
C SER A 62 -27.65 1.59 15.23
N TYR A 63 -27.84 1.96 13.96
CA TYR A 63 -27.31 3.18 13.37
C TYR A 63 -27.84 4.42 14.09
N ASN A 64 -26.90 5.20 14.64
CA ASN A 64 -27.15 6.44 15.36
C ASN A 64 -28.07 6.35 16.59
N LYS A 65 -28.40 5.15 17.06
CA LYS A 65 -29.15 4.99 18.32
C LYS A 65 -28.22 5.03 19.52
N THR A 66 -28.65 5.75 20.55
CA THR A 66 -28.01 5.78 21.86
C THR A 66 -28.78 4.88 22.82
N TYR A 67 -28.05 4.11 23.62
CA TYR A 67 -28.60 3.19 24.59
C TYR A 67 -28.16 3.58 25.99
N THR A 68 -28.92 3.16 26.99
CA THR A 68 -28.63 3.43 28.41
C THR A 68 -28.39 2.14 29.17
N ALA A 69 -27.33 2.11 29.98
CA ALA A 69 -27.01 1.02 30.90
C ALA A 69 -26.86 1.56 32.33
N GLU A 70 -27.15 0.73 33.31
CA GLU A 70 -26.96 1.07 34.72
C GLU A 70 -25.65 0.47 35.22
N LEU A 71 -24.85 1.24 35.95
CA LEU A 71 -23.58 0.79 36.50
C LEU A 71 -23.79 0.37 37.95
N ASN A 72 -23.72 -0.94 38.22
CA ASN A 72 -23.99 -1.49 39.55
C ASN A 72 -22.71 -2.01 40.19
N VAL A 73 -22.39 -1.56 41.40
CA VAL A 73 -21.25 -2.06 42.18
C VAL A 73 -21.50 -3.52 42.58
N GLN A 74 -20.60 -4.40 42.17
CA GLN A 74 -20.60 -5.84 42.47
C GLN A 74 -19.81 -6.12 43.75
N SER A 75 -18.63 -5.50 43.88
CA SER A 75 -17.76 -5.66 45.04
C SER A 75 -17.08 -4.33 45.40
N SER A 76 -16.84 -4.12 46.69
CA SER A 76 -16.16 -2.93 47.22
C SER A 76 -15.27 -3.34 48.40
N SER A 77 -13.96 -3.19 48.27
CA SER A 77 -12.96 -3.56 49.27
C SER A 77 -12.13 -2.35 49.70
N LYS A 78 -11.80 -2.26 51.00
CA LYS A 78 -11.03 -1.12 51.53
C LYS A 78 -9.54 -1.36 51.32
N ILE A 79 -8.86 -0.40 50.68
CA ILE A 79 -7.41 -0.40 50.43
C ILE A 79 -6.85 0.95 50.88
N GLY A 80 -6.14 0.97 52.02
CA GLY A 80 -5.64 2.21 52.62
C GLY A 80 -6.76 3.18 52.99
N SER A 81 -6.68 4.42 52.49
CA SER A 81 -7.67 5.49 52.68
C SER A 81 -8.80 5.49 51.63
N THR A 82 -8.81 4.52 50.70
CA THR A 82 -9.78 4.44 49.59
C THR A 82 -10.46 3.08 49.51
N TYR A 83 -11.57 3.00 48.77
CA TYR A 83 -12.27 1.77 48.41
C TYR A 83 -12.00 1.43 46.96
N PHE A 84 -11.56 0.21 46.68
CA PHE A 84 -11.52 -0.37 45.34
C PHE A 84 -12.90 -0.95 45.03
N ASN A 85 -13.51 -0.48 43.94
CA ASN A 85 -14.84 -0.91 43.53
C ASN A 85 -14.79 -1.58 42.15
N GLU A 86 -15.45 -2.72 42.05
CA GLU A 86 -15.75 -3.38 40.78
C GLU A 86 -17.22 -3.18 40.46
N ALA A 87 -17.53 -2.47 39.39
CA ALA A 87 -18.90 -2.19 38.96
C ALA A 87 -19.19 -2.79 37.59
N LYS A 88 -20.37 -3.42 37.45
CA LYS A 88 -20.82 -4.07 36.23
C LYS A 88 -21.94 -3.28 35.55
N MET A 89 -21.86 -3.15 34.23
CA MET A 89 -22.90 -2.55 33.40
C MET A 89 -24.06 -3.52 33.21
N HIS A 90 -25.26 -3.12 33.66
CA HIS A 90 -26.52 -3.77 33.40
C HIS A 90 -27.23 -3.08 32.23
N PHE A 91 -27.30 -3.77 31.10
CA PHE A 91 -27.94 -3.27 29.89
C PHE A 91 -29.46 -3.45 29.96
N LYS A 92 -30.24 -2.41 29.62
CA LYS A 92 -31.73 -2.47 29.64
C LYS A 92 -32.34 -3.27 28.50
N SER A 93 -31.59 -3.56 27.43
CA SER A 93 -32.08 -4.29 26.26
C SER A 93 -31.43 -5.68 26.17
N ASN A 94 -32.27 -6.72 26.06
CA ASN A 94 -31.82 -8.11 25.91
C ASN A 94 -31.17 -8.41 24.55
N ILE A 95 -31.45 -7.60 23.52
CA ILE A 95 -30.90 -7.76 22.16
C ILE A 95 -29.38 -7.50 22.14
N PHE A 96 -28.86 -6.74 23.12
CA PHE A 96 -27.46 -6.32 23.19
C PHE A 96 -26.74 -6.90 24.41
N ARG A 97 -26.92 -8.20 24.69
CA ARG A 97 -25.96 -8.93 25.52
C ARG A 97 -24.61 -8.98 24.77
N VAL A 98 -23.80 -7.94 24.99
CA VAL A 98 -22.56 -7.65 24.26
C VAL A 98 -21.51 -8.69 24.61
N GLN A 99 -21.10 -9.49 23.62
CA GLN A 99 -20.00 -10.44 23.73
C GLN A 99 -18.75 -9.81 23.08
N GLU A 100 -17.57 -9.97 23.69
CA GLU A 100 -16.33 -9.28 23.29
C GLU A 100 -15.94 -9.53 21.83
N ASN A 101 -16.31 -10.69 21.28
CA ASN A 101 -16.01 -11.08 19.90
C ASN A 101 -17.01 -10.53 18.86
N ILE A 102 -18.16 -10.01 19.29
CA ILE A 102 -19.30 -9.70 18.40
C ILE A 102 -19.53 -8.19 18.29
N SER A 103 -19.29 -7.42 19.36
CA SER A 103 -19.62 -5.99 19.38
C SER A 103 -18.74 -5.20 20.33
N THR A 104 -18.49 -3.94 20.00
CA THR A 104 -17.79 -2.96 20.84
C THR A 104 -18.75 -1.89 21.34
N ILE A 105 -18.54 -1.42 22.57
CA ILE A 105 -19.30 -0.34 23.19
C ILE A 105 -18.46 0.93 23.19
N THR A 106 -19.02 2.04 22.68
CA THR A 106 -18.46 3.38 22.84
C THR A 106 -19.32 4.13 23.84
N ILE A 107 -18.75 4.44 25.01
CA ILE A 107 -19.42 5.26 26.01
C ILE A 107 -19.39 6.71 25.54
N LEU A 108 -20.56 7.34 25.45
CA LEU A 108 -20.71 8.75 25.10
C LEU A 108 -20.69 9.64 26.33
N ASP A 109 -21.41 9.22 27.37
CA ASP A 109 -21.56 9.99 28.59
C ASP A 109 -21.84 9.08 29.80
N ILE A 110 -21.49 9.54 31.00
CA ILE A 110 -21.73 8.86 32.27
C ILE A 110 -22.35 9.85 33.26
N SER A 111 -23.61 9.64 33.60
CA SER A 111 -24.33 10.41 34.61
C SER A 111 -24.29 9.66 35.94
N TYR A 112 -23.41 10.08 36.84
CA TYR A 112 -23.29 9.50 38.18
C TYR A 112 -24.54 9.82 39.03
N LYS A 113 -24.93 8.86 39.88
CA LYS A 113 -25.98 9.00 40.90
C LYS A 113 -25.32 9.20 42.27
N ASP A 114 -26.04 9.84 43.18
CA ASP A 114 -25.57 10.26 44.52
C ASP A 114 -24.39 11.25 44.48
N ALA A 115 -23.84 11.61 45.64
CA ALA A 115 -22.76 12.61 45.81
C ALA A 115 -21.37 12.16 45.25
N LEU A 116 -21.36 11.30 44.22
CA LEU A 116 -20.17 10.82 43.55
C LEU A 116 -19.87 11.71 42.34
N SER A 117 -18.80 12.48 42.39
CA SER A 117 -18.34 13.29 41.26
C SER A 117 -17.24 12.56 40.47
N LYS A 118 -17.06 12.94 39.20
CA LYS A 118 -15.95 12.42 38.36
C LYS A 118 -14.57 12.63 38.99
N LYS A 119 -14.41 13.61 39.89
CA LYS A 119 -13.16 13.92 40.59
C LYS A 119 -12.83 12.91 41.69
N ASP A 120 -13.83 12.17 42.17
CA ASP A 120 -13.70 11.21 43.27
C ASP A 120 -13.25 9.82 42.79
N ILE A 121 -13.08 9.64 41.48
CA ILE A 121 -12.71 8.40 40.81
C ILE A 121 -11.24 8.45 40.39
N THR A 122 -10.42 7.58 40.96
CA THR A 122 -9.01 7.40 40.59
C THR A 122 -8.77 5.99 40.07
N SER A 123 -7.68 5.80 39.29
CA SER A 123 -7.27 4.51 38.70
C SER A 123 -8.39 3.72 38.01
N LEU A 124 -9.12 4.40 37.12
CA LEU A 124 -10.23 3.79 36.36
C LEU A 124 -9.70 2.87 35.26
N THR A 125 -9.92 1.56 35.41
CA THR A 125 -9.73 0.56 34.36
C THR A 125 -11.07 0.14 33.79
N ARG A 126 -11.17 0.11 32.45
CA ARG A 126 -12.41 -0.22 31.74
C ARG A 126 -12.24 -1.54 31.00
N HIS A 127 -13.09 -2.51 31.33
CA HIS A 127 -13.29 -3.73 30.57
C HIS A 127 -14.75 -3.78 30.09
N LEU A 128 -15.04 -4.51 29.01
CA LEU A 128 -16.24 -4.32 28.17
C LEU A 128 -17.58 -4.14 28.93
N GLN A 129 -17.75 -4.88 30.03
CA GLN A 129 -18.93 -4.80 30.91
C GLN A 129 -18.60 -4.37 32.35
N TYR A 130 -17.32 -4.11 32.66
CA TYR A 130 -16.83 -3.88 34.02
C TYR A 130 -15.99 -2.61 34.11
N MET A 131 -16.21 -1.83 35.15
CA MET A 131 -15.36 -0.69 35.50
C MET A 131 -14.79 -0.91 36.89
N ASN A 132 -13.47 -0.86 36.97
CA ASN A 132 -12.70 -0.96 38.20
C ASN A 132 -12.15 0.41 38.53
N PHE A 133 -12.38 0.90 39.74
CA PHE A 133 -11.94 2.23 40.13
C PHE A 133 -11.88 2.41 41.66
N ASN A 134 -11.06 3.38 42.09
CA ASN A 134 -10.90 3.73 43.49
C ASN A 134 -11.69 4.99 43.85
N THR A 135 -12.35 4.97 45.01
CA THR A 135 -13.11 6.11 45.57
C THR A 135 -12.91 6.26 47.07
N PRO A 136 -12.98 7.47 47.65
CA PRO A 136 -12.96 7.66 49.10
C PRO A 136 -14.27 7.17 49.77
N LEU A 137 -15.35 7.07 49.00
CA LEU A 137 -16.67 6.67 49.47
C LEU A 137 -16.90 5.16 49.31
N LYS A 138 -17.60 4.54 50.26
CA LYS A 138 -18.08 3.16 50.13
C LYS A 138 -19.35 3.13 49.29
N LEU A 139 -19.27 2.53 48.11
CA LEU A 139 -20.38 2.50 47.15
C LEU A 139 -21.12 1.16 47.18
N LYS A 140 -22.45 1.20 46.97
CA LYS A 140 -23.31 0.01 46.83
C LYS A 140 -24.44 0.31 45.86
N GLY A 141 -24.83 -0.69 45.06
CA GLY A 141 -25.98 -0.58 44.16
C GLY A 141 -25.68 0.19 42.87
N ASN A 142 -26.72 0.79 42.28
CA ASN A 142 -26.62 1.55 41.03
C ASN A 142 -26.04 2.94 41.27
N ILE A 143 -24.85 3.18 40.73
CA ILE A 143 -24.07 4.40 40.96
C ILE A 143 -24.00 5.32 39.73
N ALA A 144 -24.43 4.88 38.55
CA ALA A 144 -24.42 5.72 37.36
C ALA A 144 -25.35 5.20 36.26
N SER A 145 -25.88 6.11 35.44
CA SER A 145 -26.47 5.82 34.15
C SER A 145 -25.47 6.14 33.03
N ILE A 146 -25.18 5.16 32.18
CA ILE A 146 -24.21 5.28 31.10
C ILE A 146 -24.95 5.36 29.78
N THR A 147 -24.69 6.42 29.01
CA THR A 147 -25.15 6.55 27.63
C THR A 147 -24.07 6.01 26.69
N TYR A 148 -24.42 5.05 25.85
CA TYR A 148 -23.46 4.37 24.98
C TYR A 148 -24.00 4.09 23.57
N LYS A 149 -23.09 3.88 22.63
CA LYS A 149 -23.36 3.35 21.29
C LYS A 149 -22.77 1.95 21.15
N VAL A 150 -23.47 1.08 20.44
CA VAL A 150 -22.99 -0.26 20.09
C VAL A 150 -22.54 -0.26 18.65
N SER A 151 -21.36 -0.83 18.40
CA SER A 151 -20.85 -1.10 17.07
C SER A 151 -20.64 -2.60 16.90
N PHE A 152 -21.22 -3.18 15.85
CA PHE A 152 -21.04 -4.58 15.47
C PHE A 152 -19.87 -4.79 14.50
N LEU A 153 -18.98 -3.80 14.39
CA LEU A 153 -17.78 -3.90 13.56
C LEU A 153 -16.94 -5.17 13.80
N PRO A 154 -16.78 -5.69 15.03
CA PRO A 154 -16.10 -6.97 15.26
C PRO A 154 -16.80 -8.15 14.57
N LEU A 155 -18.12 -8.28 14.72
CA LEU A 155 -18.90 -9.31 14.03
C LEU A 155 -18.78 -9.16 12.51
N TYR A 156 -18.82 -7.93 11.98
CA TYR A 156 -18.65 -7.68 10.55
C TYR A 156 -17.30 -8.19 10.04
N LYS A 157 -16.22 -7.96 10.78
CA LYS A 157 -14.89 -8.46 10.42
C LYS A 157 -14.81 -9.98 10.42
N ILE A 158 -15.38 -10.64 11.44
CA ILE A 158 -15.40 -12.11 11.54
C ILE A 158 -16.21 -12.71 10.38
N LEU A 159 -17.40 -12.18 10.11
CA LEU A 159 -18.25 -12.66 9.02
C LEU A 159 -17.62 -12.41 7.64
N ALA A 160 -16.96 -11.26 7.46
CA ALA A 160 -16.20 -10.96 6.26
C ALA A 160 -15.05 -11.94 6.05
N LEU A 161 -14.34 -12.30 7.12
CA LEU A 161 -13.28 -13.30 7.07
C LEU A 161 -13.81 -14.66 6.62
N TYR A 162 -14.94 -15.13 7.18
CA TYR A 162 -15.58 -16.37 6.75
C TYR A 162 -16.10 -16.30 5.30
N PHE A 163 -16.62 -15.16 4.88
CA PHE A 163 -17.05 -14.94 3.51
C PHE A 163 -15.86 -15.00 2.54
N ILE A 164 -14.76 -14.33 2.85
CA ILE A 164 -13.53 -14.36 2.05
C ILE A 164 -12.91 -15.76 2.05
N ALA A 165 -12.86 -16.44 3.20
CA ALA A 165 -12.39 -17.81 3.30
C ALA A 165 -13.25 -18.76 2.47
N GLY A 166 -14.59 -18.57 2.48
CA GLY A 166 -15.51 -19.29 1.61
C GLY A 166 -15.26 -19.02 0.14
N LEU A 167 -15.03 -17.77 -0.26
CA LEU A 167 -14.64 -17.42 -1.63
C LEU A 167 -13.34 -18.13 -2.01
N ILE A 168 -12.31 -18.10 -1.17
CA ILE A 168 -11.01 -18.75 -1.42
C ILE A 168 -11.16 -20.27 -1.52
N LEU A 169 -11.92 -20.90 -0.63
CA LEU A 169 -12.20 -22.34 -0.67
C LEU A 169 -12.92 -22.72 -1.97
N ILE A 170 -13.89 -21.91 -2.39
CA ILE A 170 -14.59 -22.07 -3.67
C ILE A 170 -13.63 -21.88 -4.85
N PHE A 171 -12.70 -20.91 -4.77
CA PHE A 171 -11.68 -20.73 -5.80
C PHE A 171 -10.90 -22.02 -6.00
N ILE A 172 -10.32 -22.56 -4.91
CA ILE A 172 -9.48 -23.76 -4.89
C ILE A 172 -10.20 -24.96 -5.52
N VAL A 173 -11.51 -25.09 -5.30
CA VAL A 173 -12.29 -26.28 -5.68
C VAL A 173 -13.05 -26.11 -7.02
N SER A 174 -13.08 -24.90 -7.60
CA SER A 174 -13.89 -24.61 -8.80
C SER A 174 -13.14 -24.78 -10.13
N GLU A 175 -13.89 -24.73 -11.25
CA GLU A 175 -13.31 -24.61 -12.61
C GLU A 175 -12.39 -23.38 -12.75
N ALA A 176 -12.49 -22.40 -11.85
CA ALA A 176 -11.59 -21.26 -11.77
C ALA A 176 -10.16 -21.66 -11.38
N ALA A 177 -9.96 -22.52 -10.38
CA ALA A 177 -8.63 -23.00 -10.00
C ALA A 177 -7.95 -23.79 -11.12
N PHE A 178 -8.71 -24.63 -11.83
CA PHE A 178 -8.17 -25.35 -12.99
C PHE A 178 -7.75 -24.39 -14.10
N SER A 179 -8.63 -23.44 -14.46
CA SER A 179 -8.33 -22.40 -15.47
C SER A 179 -7.15 -21.52 -15.04
N PHE A 180 -7.04 -21.24 -13.74
CA PHE A 180 -5.94 -20.50 -13.16
C PHE A 180 -4.63 -21.26 -13.29
N LYS A 181 -4.59 -22.52 -12.86
CA LYS A 181 -3.42 -23.39 -13.00
C LYS A 181 -2.98 -23.49 -14.46
N GLN A 182 -3.92 -23.61 -15.40
CA GLN A 182 -3.62 -23.60 -16.83
C GLN A 182 -2.98 -22.28 -17.29
N LYS A 183 -3.52 -21.12 -16.90
CA LYS A 183 -2.96 -19.81 -17.27
C LYS A 183 -1.58 -19.56 -16.67
N ILE A 184 -1.36 -19.97 -15.42
CA ILE A 184 -0.04 -19.91 -14.80
C ILE A 184 0.94 -20.85 -15.50
N LEU A 185 0.51 -22.07 -15.86
CA LEU A 185 1.35 -23.01 -16.60
C LEU A 185 1.70 -22.48 -18.00
N GLU A 186 0.75 -21.83 -18.69
CA GLU A 186 0.98 -21.16 -19.98
C GLU A 186 2.03 -20.03 -19.85
N PHE A 187 1.95 -19.24 -18.78
CA PHE A 187 2.92 -18.20 -18.49
C PHE A 187 4.31 -18.76 -18.19
N VAL A 188 4.43 -19.73 -17.29
CA VAL A 188 5.73 -20.30 -16.88
C VAL A 188 6.35 -21.15 -17.98
N SER A 189 5.53 -21.82 -18.80
CA SER A 189 6.00 -22.60 -19.97
C SER A 189 6.27 -21.73 -21.21
N SER A 190 6.13 -20.39 -21.11
CA SER A 190 6.39 -19.51 -22.24
C SER A 190 7.84 -19.63 -22.71
N PRO A 191 8.10 -19.60 -24.03
CA PRO A 191 9.47 -19.63 -24.54
C PRO A 191 10.33 -18.53 -23.91
N LYS A 192 11.55 -18.87 -23.52
CA LYS A 192 12.52 -17.96 -22.87
C LYS A 192 12.13 -17.45 -21.47
N PHE A 193 11.10 -18.02 -20.82
CA PHE A 193 10.66 -17.59 -19.49
C PHE A 193 11.83 -17.42 -18.50
N LEU A 194 12.63 -18.49 -18.28
CA LEU A 194 13.73 -18.47 -17.32
C LEU A 194 14.82 -17.47 -17.71
N GLN A 195 15.19 -17.41 -19.00
CA GLN A 195 16.19 -16.46 -19.50
C GLN A 195 15.75 -15.02 -19.25
N VAL A 196 14.51 -14.68 -19.60
CA VAL A 196 13.94 -13.35 -19.45
C VAL A 196 13.78 -12.98 -17.96
N PHE A 197 13.39 -13.95 -17.12
CA PHE A 197 13.31 -13.77 -15.67
C PHE A 197 14.66 -13.44 -15.06
N ILE A 198 15.70 -14.22 -15.38
CA ILE A 198 17.06 -13.99 -14.87
C ILE A 198 17.58 -12.63 -15.33
N ILE A 199 17.42 -12.28 -16.61
CA ILE A 199 17.84 -10.98 -17.13
C ILE A 199 17.13 -9.84 -16.39
N SER A 200 15.82 -9.94 -16.21
CA SER A 200 15.04 -8.95 -15.46
C SER A 200 15.54 -8.81 -14.02
N ALA A 201 15.75 -9.94 -13.32
CA ALA A 201 16.23 -9.95 -11.95
C ALA A 201 17.62 -9.29 -11.86
N VAL A 202 18.55 -9.64 -12.75
CA VAL A 202 19.89 -9.03 -12.81
C VAL A 202 19.83 -7.53 -13.05
N ILE A 203 18.95 -7.06 -13.95
CA ILE A 203 18.79 -5.61 -14.18
C ILE A 203 18.31 -4.91 -12.90
N TYR A 204 17.31 -5.47 -12.20
CA TYR A 204 16.87 -4.90 -10.91
C TYR A 204 17.98 -4.94 -9.87
N LEU A 205 18.77 -6.01 -9.77
CA LEU A 205 19.91 -6.08 -8.85
C LEU A 205 20.96 -5.01 -9.16
N ILE A 206 21.29 -4.77 -10.43
CA ILE A 206 22.20 -3.70 -10.83
C ILE A 206 21.62 -2.32 -10.48
N ALA A 207 20.34 -2.10 -10.79
CA ALA A 207 19.67 -0.83 -10.51
C ALA A 207 19.57 -0.52 -9.02
N LEU A 208 19.37 -1.54 -8.19
CA LEU A 208 19.22 -1.42 -6.75
C LEU A 208 20.52 -1.64 -5.98
N SER A 209 21.65 -1.92 -6.65
CA SER A 209 22.90 -2.30 -6.00
C SER A 209 23.37 -1.30 -4.94
N ALA A 210 23.30 0.00 -5.23
CA ALA A 210 23.63 1.04 -4.27
C ALA A 210 22.69 1.08 -3.06
N LEU A 211 21.39 0.85 -3.26
CA LEU A 211 20.40 0.83 -2.19
C LEU A 211 20.59 -0.41 -1.30
N LEU A 212 20.80 -1.59 -1.89
CA LEU A 212 21.04 -2.85 -1.19
C LEU A 212 22.34 -2.80 -0.36
N ARG A 213 23.41 -2.28 -0.95
CA ARG A 213 24.70 -2.07 -0.26
C ARG A 213 24.57 -1.06 0.89
N GLY A 214 23.64 -0.12 0.75
CA GLY A 214 23.45 0.99 1.66
C GLY A 214 22.86 0.64 3.02
N ASP A 215 22.17 -0.50 3.12
CA ASP A 215 21.50 -1.00 4.32
C ASP A 215 20.75 0.08 5.13
N VAL A 216 19.90 0.84 4.41
CA VAL A 216 19.22 1.99 4.98
C VAL A 216 17.94 1.59 5.72
N TYR A 217 17.79 2.07 6.96
CA TYR A 217 16.54 2.08 7.72
C TYR A 217 15.68 3.28 7.33
N TYR A 218 14.81 3.09 6.33
CA TYR A 218 13.96 4.16 5.84
C TYR A 218 12.78 4.42 6.79
N ILE A 219 12.75 5.60 7.40
CA ILE A 219 11.65 6.11 8.25
C ILE A 219 11.30 5.16 9.41
N ASP A 220 10.28 4.32 9.26
CA ASP A 220 9.77 3.41 10.30
C ASP A 220 10.57 2.12 10.39
N ASP A 221 11.41 1.81 9.41
CA ASP A 221 12.25 0.62 9.41
C ASP A 221 13.20 0.57 10.62
N LEU A 222 13.72 1.71 11.08
CA LEU A 222 14.59 1.75 12.26
C LEU A 222 13.81 1.35 13.53
N GLY A 223 12.59 1.87 13.65
CA GLY A 223 11.67 1.52 14.74
C GLY A 223 11.31 0.04 14.73
N ARG A 224 11.05 -0.54 13.54
CA ARG A 224 10.79 -1.98 13.37
C ARG A 224 11.99 -2.83 13.78
N ALA A 225 13.18 -2.44 13.33
CA ALA A 225 14.42 -3.17 13.61
C ALA A 225 14.78 -3.22 15.10
N ILE A 226 14.43 -2.17 15.86
CA ILE A 226 14.66 -2.12 17.31
C ILE A 226 13.44 -2.59 18.14
N GLY A 227 12.40 -3.13 17.50
CA GLY A 227 11.24 -3.69 18.21
C GLY A 227 10.25 -2.66 18.77
N SER A 228 10.09 -1.51 18.12
CA SER A 228 9.17 -0.43 18.56
C SER A 228 7.76 -0.46 17.92
N GLY A 229 7.44 -1.46 17.09
CA GLY A 229 6.10 -1.69 16.51
C GLY A 229 6.11 -1.92 15.00
N ASP A 230 4.99 -2.41 14.46
CA ASP A 230 4.83 -2.74 13.03
C ASP A 230 3.65 -2.05 12.31
N ASP A 231 2.66 -1.53 13.03
CA ASP A 231 1.49 -0.75 12.58
C ASP A 231 0.68 -1.25 11.36
N TRP A 232 1.00 -2.39 10.76
CA TRP A 232 0.33 -2.88 9.56
C TRP A 232 -1.16 -3.15 9.82
N ALA A 233 -1.48 -3.80 10.94
CA ALA A 233 -2.86 -4.05 11.34
C ALA A 233 -3.64 -2.75 11.63
N GLY A 234 -2.98 -1.71 12.14
CA GLY A 234 -3.56 -0.39 12.37
C GLY A 234 -4.02 0.30 11.08
N PHE A 235 -3.28 0.07 9.97
CA PHE A 235 -3.66 0.51 8.63
C PHE A 235 -4.44 -0.55 7.83
N SER A 236 -5.04 -1.54 8.51
CA SER A 236 -5.84 -2.60 7.89
C SER A 236 -5.10 -3.44 6.84
N ARG A 237 -3.77 -3.56 6.98
CA ARG A 237 -2.90 -4.37 6.14
C ARG A 237 -2.65 -5.75 6.76
N TYR A 238 -3.72 -6.48 7.05
CA TYR A 238 -3.65 -7.76 7.75
C TYR A 238 -2.84 -8.81 6.99
N ILE A 239 -3.01 -8.87 5.66
CA ILE A 239 -2.25 -9.80 4.81
C ILE A 239 -0.77 -9.44 4.81
N ALA A 240 -0.43 -8.14 4.83
CA ALA A 240 0.96 -7.70 4.90
C ALA A 240 1.67 -8.25 6.15
N ARG A 241 1.03 -8.11 7.32
CA ARG A 241 1.55 -8.63 8.59
C ARG A 241 1.81 -10.14 8.55
N ASP A 242 0.83 -10.90 8.07
CA ASP A 242 0.92 -12.36 8.05
C ASP A 242 1.94 -12.85 7.01
N LEU A 243 2.00 -12.22 5.83
CA LEU A 243 3.02 -12.51 4.82
C LEU A 243 4.42 -12.16 5.32
N TYR A 244 4.58 -11.04 6.02
CA TYR A 244 5.87 -10.68 6.56
C TYR A 244 6.33 -11.64 7.66
N ALA A 245 5.41 -12.12 8.51
CA ALA A 245 5.73 -13.16 9.48
C ALA A 245 6.27 -14.43 8.81
N ILE A 246 5.72 -14.83 7.65
CA ILE A 246 6.25 -15.96 6.85
C ILE A 246 7.65 -15.66 6.33
N ILE A 247 7.86 -14.47 5.75
CA ILE A 247 9.18 -14.02 5.26
C ILE A 247 10.20 -14.03 6.40
N ASN A 248 9.80 -13.61 7.59
CA ASN A 248 10.62 -13.55 8.79
C ASN A 248 10.61 -14.86 9.61
N GLY A 249 10.58 -16.01 8.93
CA GLY A 249 10.76 -17.33 9.55
C GLY A 249 9.55 -17.82 10.36
N PHE A 250 8.33 -17.51 9.91
CA PHE A 250 7.06 -17.85 10.56
C PHE A 250 6.87 -17.25 11.97
N LYS A 251 7.57 -16.16 12.28
CA LYS A 251 7.45 -15.45 13.56
C LYS A 251 6.78 -14.09 13.38
N GLY A 252 5.79 -13.82 14.23
CA GLY A 252 5.20 -12.50 14.38
C GLY A 252 6.18 -11.51 15.02
N PHE A 253 5.73 -10.27 15.18
CA PHE A 253 6.50 -9.21 15.84
C PHE A 253 6.96 -9.63 17.26
N PRO A 254 8.17 -9.23 17.74
CA PRO A 254 9.17 -8.38 17.08
C PRO A 254 9.89 -9.10 15.94
N TYR A 255 10.12 -8.36 14.85
CA TYR A 255 10.81 -8.87 13.67
C TYR A 255 12.32 -8.71 13.79
N THR A 256 13.05 -9.64 13.20
CA THR A 256 14.49 -9.54 12.98
C THR A 256 14.76 -8.79 11.68
N ASP A 257 15.79 -7.95 11.63
CA ASP A 257 16.24 -7.40 10.36
C ASP A 257 16.97 -8.49 9.57
N ILE A 258 16.33 -8.97 8.51
CA ILE A 258 16.86 -10.00 7.59
C ILE A 258 17.31 -9.38 6.25
N SER A 259 17.56 -8.08 6.22
CA SER A 259 18.04 -7.39 5.02
C SER A 259 19.36 -7.98 4.51
N PRO A 260 19.58 -8.01 3.17
CA PRO A 260 18.74 -7.42 2.12
C PRO A 260 17.63 -8.34 1.58
N LEU A 261 17.33 -9.47 2.22
CA LEU A 261 16.42 -10.50 1.68
C LEU A 261 15.03 -9.98 1.25
N PRO A 262 14.35 -9.09 2.01
CA PRO A 262 13.06 -8.54 1.61
C PRO A 262 13.11 -7.75 0.29
N GLN A 263 14.17 -6.96 0.08
CA GLN A 263 14.36 -6.18 -1.14
C GLN A 263 14.75 -7.08 -2.32
N LEU A 264 15.48 -8.17 -2.07
CA LEU A 264 15.73 -9.20 -3.09
C LEU A 264 14.40 -9.85 -3.53
N PHE A 265 13.52 -10.21 -2.60
CA PHE A 265 12.19 -10.70 -2.95
C PHE A 265 11.37 -9.67 -3.73
N ALA A 266 11.42 -8.40 -3.34
CA ALA A 266 10.77 -7.31 -4.08
C ALA A 266 11.25 -7.26 -5.54
N ALA A 267 12.56 -7.34 -5.79
CA ALA A 267 13.14 -7.37 -7.14
C ALA A 267 12.67 -8.57 -7.98
N LEU A 268 12.56 -9.76 -7.37
CA LEU A 268 12.04 -10.95 -8.05
C LEU A 268 10.55 -10.80 -8.39
N ILE A 269 9.75 -10.26 -7.46
CA ILE A 269 8.31 -10.01 -7.67
C ILE A 269 8.09 -8.96 -8.76
N LEU A 270 8.88 -7.89 -8.78
CA LEU A 270 8.83 -6.87 -9.83
C LEU A 270 9.22 -7.44 -11.20
N SER A 271 10.21 -8.34 -11.24
CA SER A 271 10.58 -9.06 -12.46
C SER A 271 9.43 -9.92 -12.98
N LEU A 272 8.79 -10.70 -12.11
CA LEU A 272 7.59 -11.47 -12.47
C LEU A 272 6.44 -10.57 -12.92
N SER A 273 6.26 -9.42 -12.26
CA SER A 273 5.22 -8.46 -12.60
C SER A 273 5.44 -7.89 -14.01
N GLY A 274 6.64 -7.42 -14.33
CA GLY A 274 6.99 -6.94 -15.67
C GLY A 274 6.82 -8.02 -16.75
N MET A 275 7.28 -9.23 -16.48
CA MET A 275 7.06 -10.38 -17.38
C MET A 275 5.58 -10.65 -17.59
N LEU A 276 4.77 -10.62 -16.52
CA LEU A 276 3.33 -10.85 -16.58
C LEU A 276 2.64 -9.79 -17.43
N ILE A 277 3.03 -8.51 -17.31
CA ILE A 277 2.54 -7.43 -18.20
C ILE A 277 2.88 -7.74 -19.66
N SER A 278 4.13 -8.08 -19.97
CA SER A 278 4.56 -8.41 -21.34
C SER A 278 3.81 -9.63 -21.88
N PHE A 279 3.60 -10.66 -21.05
CA PHE A 279 2.84 -11.84 -21.42
C PHE A 279 1.36 -11.52 -21.69
N ILE A 280 0.71 -10.74 -20.83
CA ILE A 280 -0.72 -10.40 -20.97
C ILE A 280 -0.96 -9.54 -22.19
N VAL A 281 -0.14 -8.52 -22.41
CA VAL A 281 -0.32 -7.53 -23.49
C VAL A 281 0.28 -8.03 -24.81
N ARG A 282 1.57 -8.36 -24.83
CA ARG A 282 2.33 -8.65 -26.06
C ARG A 282 2.30 -10.12 -26.47
N LYS A 283 1.78 -11.01 -25.61
CA LYS A 283 1.71 -12.48 -25.83
C LYS A 283 3.08 -13.13 -26.07
N LYS A 284 4.15 -12.50 -25.58
CA LYS A 284 5.52 -12.99 -25.67
C LYS A 284 6.40 -12.43 -24.57
N LEU A 285 7.50 -13.15 -24.32
CA LEU A 285 8.57 -12.74 -23.41
C LEU A 285 9.84 -12.47 -24.22
N ASP A 286 10.31 -11.24 -24.20
CA ASP A 286 11.57 -10.81 -24.82
C ASP A 286 12.20 -9.66 -24.01
N ILE A 287 13.47 -9.38 -24.28
CA ILE A 287 14.23 -8.34 -23.56
C ILE A 287 13.59 -6.96 -23.75
N VAL A 288 13.06 -6.67 -24.94
CA VAL A 288 12.39 -5.38 -25.23
C VAL A 288 11.19 -5.17 -24.30
N GLY A 289 10.41 -6.23 -24.04
CA GLY A 289 9.30 -6.21 -23.09
C GLY A 289 9.76 -5.92 -21.68
N ILE A 290 10.85 -6.53 -21.24
CA ILE A 290 11.42 -6.28 -19.90
C ILE A 290 11.90 -4.85 -19.76
N VAL A 291 12.69 -4.36 -20.72
CA VAL A 291 13.19 -2.98 -20.70
C VAL A 291 12.03 -1.98 -20.68
N ALA A 292 10.94 -2.24 -21.42
CA ALA A 292 9.73 -1.42 -21.40
C ALA A 292 8.96 -1.44 -20.06
N THR A 293 9.19 -2.46 -19.22
CA THR A 293 8.53 -2.60 -17.90
C THR A 293 9.37 -2.12 -16.73
N LEU A 294 10.61 -1.70 -16.94
CA LEU A 294 11.47 -1.19 -15.87
C LEU A 294 10.90 0.03 -15.12
N PRO A 295 10.13 0.96 -15.72
CA PRO A 295 9.51 2.06 -14.98
C PRO A 295 8.56 1.59 -13.87
N LEU A 296 8.05 0.35 -13.94
CA LEU A 296 7.15 -0.24 -12.95
C LEU A 296 7.78 -0.26 -11.56
N GLY A 297 9.05 -0.68 -11.48
CA GLY A 297 9.79 -0.80 -10.22
C GLY A 297 10.91 0.22 -10.03
N LEU A 298 11.40 0.84 -11.11
CA LEU A 298 12.50 1.81 -11.05
C LEU A 298 12.06 3.27 -11.17
N SER A 299 10.76 3.55 -11.35
CA SER A 299 10.28 4.93 -11.24
C SER A 299 10.65 5.50 -9.86
N PRO A 300 10.99 6.81 -9.76
CA PRO A 300 11.31 7.43 -8.47
C PRO A 300 10.25 7.19 -7.39
N TYR A 301 8.98 7.07 -7.78
CA TYR A 301 7.89 6.75 -6.88
C TYR A 301 8.00 5.35 -6.26
N PHE A 302 8.29 4.32 -7.08
CA PHE A 302 8.44 2.96 -6.57
C PHE A 302 9.78 2.74 -5.85
N LEU A 303 10.81 3.55 -6.15
CA LEU A 303 12.06 3.53 -5.38
C LEU A 303 11.83 3.90 -3.91
N GLU A 304 10.85 4.75 -3.59
CA GLU A 304 10.47 4.97 -2.18
C GLU A 304 9.93 3.68 -1.55
N ASN A 305 9.04 2.95 -2.24
CA ASN A 305 8.54 1.65 -1.76
C ASN A 305 9.67 0.64 -1.52
N LEU A 306 10.68 0.62 -2.40
CA LEU A 306 11.85 -0.26 -2.28
C LEU A 306 12.80 0.17 -1.15
N SER A 307 12.70 1.41 -0.67
CA SER A 307 13.52 1.91 0.44
C SER A 307 13.05 1.40 1.78
N TYR A 308 11.74 1.14 1.94
CA TYR A 308 11.19 0.48 3.13
C TYR A 308 11.58 -1.00 3.12
N LYS A 309 12.69 -1.38 3.76
CA LYS A 309 13.21 -2.76 3.70
C LYS A 309 12.16 -3.79 4.18
N PHE A 310 11.37 -3.47 5.20
CA PHE A 310 10.32 -4.37 5.71
C PHE A 310 9.09 -4.45 4.77
N ASP A 311 8.68 -3.33 4.17
CA ASP A 311 7.47 -3.28 3.33
C ASP A 311 7.71 -3.61 1.85
N ALA A 312 8.94 -3.46 1.34
CA ALA A 312 9.28 -3.60 -0.08
C ALA A 312 8.71 -4.87 -0.74
N PRO A 313 8.85 -6.10 -0.18
CA PRO A 313 8.28 -7.29 -0.79
C PRO A 313 6.75 -7.28 -0.79
N LEU A 314 6.13 -6.70 0.25
CA LEU A 314 4.67 -6.63 0.41
C LEU A 314 4.07 -5.65 -0.60
N MET A 315 4.67 -4.47 -0.75
CA MET A 315 4.25 -3.46 -1.73
C MET A 315 4.42 -3.97 -3.16
N SER A 316 5.51 -4.69 -3.46
CA SER A 316 5.72 -5.34 -4.75
C SER A 316 4.72 -6.49 -5.00
N PHE A 317 4.40 -7.27 -3.97
CA PHE A 317 3.42 -8.35 -4.08
C PHE A 317 2.01 -7.84 -4.36
N SER A 318 1.61 -6.76 -3.68
CA SER A 318 0.34 -6.09 -3.95
C SER A 318 0.20 -5.67 -5.41
N LEU A 319 1.27 -5.16 -6.01
CA LEU A 319 1.30 -4.82 -7.43
C LEU A 319 1.08 -6.07 -8.30
N LEU A 320 1.82 -7.16 -8.03
CA LEU A 320 1.67 -8.42 -8.76
C LEU A 320 0.22 -8.92 -8.70
N LEU A 321 -0.39 -8.91 -7.52
CA LEU A 321 -1.78 -9.37 -7.31
C LEU A 321 -2.76 -8.66 -8.24
N ILE A 322 -2.62 -7.35 -8.42
CA ILE A 322 -3.52 -6.56 -9.28
C ILE A 322 -3.42 -6.93 -10.77
N LEU A 323 -2.29 -7.48 -11.21
CA LEU A 323 -2.09 -7.89 -12.60
C LEU A 323 -2.71 -9.26 -12.92
N VAL A 324 -2.80 -10.14 -11.92
CA VAL A 324 -3.26 -11.53 -12.10
C VAL A 324 -4.65 -11.66 -12.76
N PRO A 325 -5.68 -10.87 -12.41
CA PRO A 325 -7.00 -10.98 -13.02
C PRO A 325 -6.99 -10.86 -14.54
N PHE A 326 -6.07 -10.05 -15.09
CA PHE A 326 -5.98 -9.80 -16.53
C PHE A 326 -5.51 -11.00 -17.35
N LEU A 327 -4.98 -12.07 -16.71
CA LEU A 327 -4.81 -13.39 -17.35
C LEU A 327 -6.14 -13.97 -17.87
N PHE A 328 -7.25 -13.57 -17.26
CA PHE A 328 -8.59 -14.05 -17.56
C PHE A 328 -9.44 -13.03 -18.33
N LYS A 329 -8.85 -11.98 -18.90
CA LYS A 329 -9.55 -10.89 -19.62
C LYS A 329 -10.51 -11.38 -20.73
N ASP A 330 -10.33 -12.60 -21.22
CA ASP A 330 -11.14 -13.21 -22.28
C ASP A 330 -12.29 -14.09 -21.73
N ASN A 331 -12.25 -14.47 -20.44
CA ASN A 331 -13.35 -15.13 -19.73
C ASN A 331 -13.94 -14.17 -18.69
N ILE A 332 -15.00 -13.43 -19.08
CA ILE A 332 -15.54 -12.33 -18.28
C ILE A 332 -16.01 -12.72 -16.88
N LYS A 333 -16.55 -13.94 -16.70
CA LYS A 333 -17.01 -14.42 -15.39
C LYS A 333 -15.82 -14.66 -14.46
N LEU A 334 -14.79 -15.31 -14.99
CA LEU A 334 -13.56 -15.57 -14.24
C LEU A 334 -12.78 -14.28 -13.99
N PHE A 335 -12.75 -13.36 -14.95
CA PHE A 335 -12.18 -12.02 -14.79
C PHE A 335 -12.85 -11.24 -13.66
N LEU A 336 -14.19 -11.19 -13.63
CA LEU A 336 -14.94 -10.49 -12.58
C LEU A 336 -14.56 -11.05 -11.20
N TYR A 337 -14.65 -12.37 -11.06
CA TYR A 337 -14.40 -13.07 -9.80
C TYR A 337 -12.96 -12.85 -9.32
N THR A 338 -11.98 -13.13 -10.19
CA THR A 338 -10.56 -12.96 -9.84
C THR A 338 -10.22 -11.50 -9.58
N SER A 339 -10.80 -10.55 -10.32
CA SER A 339 -10.60 -9.12 -10.06
C SER A 339 -11.03 -8.72 -8.66
N VAL A 340 -12.23 -9.13 -8.22
CA VAL A 340 -12.72 -8.80 -6.86
C VAL A 340 -11.78 -9.39 -5.80
N VAL A 341 -11.44 -10.67 -5.92
CA VAL A 341 -10.57 -11.35 -4.94
C VAL A 341 -9.18 -10.70 -4.88
N PHE A 342 -8.50 -10.57 -6.02
CA PHE A 342 -7.13 -10.05 -6.04
C PHE A 342 -7.03 -8.56 -5.72
N LEU A 343 -8.06 -7.76 -6.01
CA LEU A 343 -8.13 -6.38 -5.54
C LEU A 343 -8.25 -6.31 -4.02
N ILE A 344 -9.10 -7.14 -3.39
CA ILE A 344 -9.23 -7.20 -1.93
C ILE A 344 -7.91 -7.65 -1.28
N LEU A 345 -7.28 -8.68 -1.85
CA LEU A 345 -5.96 -9.15 -1.38
C LEU A 345 -4.94 -8.03 -1.49
N SER A 346 -4.86 -7.34 -2.63
CA SER A 346 -3.97 -6.20 -2.81
C SER A 346 -4.24 -5.07 -1.82
N LEU A 347 -5.50 -4.66 -1.62
CA LEU A 347 -5.84 -3.58 -0.67
C LEU A 347 -5.49 -3.96 0.78
N SER A 348 -5.56 -5.24 1.11
CA SER A 348 -5.18 -5.78 2.42
C SER A 348 -3.68 -6.02 2.58
N THR A 349 -2.90 -5.81 1.51
CA THR A 349 -1.43 -5.79 1.53
C THR A 349 -0.91 -4.35 1.42
N TYR A 350 -1.22 -3.66 0.32
CA TYR A 350 -0.86 -2.28 0.07
C TYR A 350 -1.90 -1.54 -0.79
N GLN A 351 -2.52 -0.49 -0.23
CA GLN A 351 -3.67 0.16 -0.86
C GLN A 351 -3.30 0.91 -2.15
N ALA A 352 -2.10 1.48 -2.26
CA ALA A 352 -1.77 2.39 -3.37
C ALA A 352 -1.72 1.74 -4.76
N SER A 353 -1.59 0.42 -4.82
CA SER A 353 -1.50 -0.31 -6.08
C SER A 353 -2.80 -0.26 -6.89
N ASN A 354 -3.95 0.08 -6.27
CA ASN A 354 -5.27 0.02 -6.89
C ASN A 354 -5.40 0.84 -8.20
N GLY A 355 -4.68 1.96 -8.33
CA GLY A 355 -4.68 2.77 -9.56
C GLY A 355 -4.12 2.03 -10.78
N ILE A 356 -3.21 1.07 -10.56
CA ILE A 356 -2.62 0.22 -11.60
C ILE A 356 -3.70 -0.58 -12.32
N TYR A 357 -4.68 -1.11 -11.59
CA TYR A 357 -5.81 -1.88 -12.16
C TYR A 357 -6.58 -1.05 -13.18
N ILE A 358 -6.82 0.23 -12.88
CA ILE A 358 -7.59 1.14 -13.73
C ILE A 358 -6.83 1.42 -15.02
N VAL A 359 -5.56 1.87 -14.91
CA VAL A 359 -4.75 2.20 -16.09
C VAL A 359 -4.47 0.99 -16.98
N PHE A 360 -4.31 -0.21 -16.39
CA PHE A 360 -4.16 -1.45 -17.14
C PHE A 360 -5.43 -1.80 -17.93
N THR A 361 -6.60 -1.65 -17.31
CA THR A 361 -7.90 -1.83 -17.99
C THR A 361 -8.03 -0.88 -19.17
N LEU A 362 -7.70 0.40 -18.98
CA LEU A 362 -7.75 1.42 -20.02
C LEU A 362 -6.86 1.09 -21.22
N LEU A 363 -5.63 0.59 -20.98
CA LEU A 363 -4.74 0.16 -22.07
C LEU A 363 -5.36 -1.00 -22.86
N LEU A 364 -5.86 -2.04 -22.18
CA LEU A 364 -6.46 -3.18 -22.86
C LEU A 364 -7.70 -2.79 -23.68
N VAL A 365 -8.52 -1.88 -23.14
CA VAL A 365 -9.68 -1.33 -23.87
C VAL A 365 -9.24 -0.59 -25.13
N LEU A 366 -8.18 0.23 -25.03
CA LEU A 366 -7.61 0.91 -26.19
C LEU A 366 -7.10 -0.08 -27.23
N LEU A 367 -6.27 -1.05 -26.85
CA LEU A 367 -5.68 -2.02 -27.78
C LEU A 367 -6.76 -2.86 -28.48
N ASN A 368 -7.76 -3.33 -27.73
CA ASN A 368 -8.92 -4.05 -28.30
C ASN A 368 -9.63 -3.20 -29.37
N TYR A 369 -9.80 -1.90 -29.11
CA TYR A 369 -10.44 -0.96 -30.03
C TYR A 369 -9.60 -0.71 -31.28
N LEU A 370 -8.32 -0.37 -31.11
CA LEU A 370 -7.38 -0.01 -32.18
C LEU A 370 -7.12 -1.18 -33.15
N TYR A 371 -6.95 -2.39 -32.61
CA TYR A 371 -6.51 -3.55 -33.39
C TYR A 371 -7.63 -4.55 -33.70
N LYS A 372 -8.88 -4.19 -33.39
CA LYS A 372 -10.09 -5.01 -33.61
C LYS A 372 -9.98 -6.42 -33.01
N GLU A 373 -9.39 -6.54 -31.82
CA GLU A 373 -9.27 -7.83 -31.13
C GLU A 373 -10.60 -8.29 -30.52
N LYS A 374 -11.49 -7.35 -30.18
CA LYS A 374 -12.83 -7.60 -29.68
C LYS A 374 -13.84 -6.70 -30.38
N SER A 375 -15.10 -7.14 -30.43
CA SER A 375 -16.20 -6.27 -30.86
C SER A 375 -16.40 -5.11 -29.87
N GLY A 376 -17.03 -4.02 -30.32
CA GLY A 376 -17.30 -2.87 -29.44
C GLY A 376 -18.15 -3.24 -28.22
N LYS A 377 -19.14 -4.13 -28.40
CA LYS A 377 -19.98 -4.65 -27.31
C LYS A 377 -19.18 -5.45 -26.29
N GLU A 378 -18.30 -6.34 -26.74
CA GLU A 378 -17.43 -7.12 -25.84
C GLU A 378 -16.43 -6.25 -25.10
N ASN A 379 -15.88 -5.23 -25.77
CA ASN A 379 -14.93 -4.30 -25.15
C ASN A 379 -15.60 -3.43 -24.08
N LEU A 380 -16.80 -2.92 -24.36
CA LEU A 380 -17.60 -2.18 -23.38
C LEU A 380 -18.05 -3.07 -22.22
N LYS A 381 -18.42 -4.32 -22.49
CA LYS A 381 -18.71 -5.32 -21.47
C LYS A 381 -17.50 -5.53 -20.57
N PHE A 382 -16.31 -5.75 -21.15
CA PHE A 382 -15.07 -5.89 -20.38
C PHE A 382 -14.81 -4.69 -19.46
N LEU A 383 -14.93 -3.47 -19.98
CA LEU A 383 -14.80 -2.24 -19.19
C LEU A 383 -15.83 -2.19 -18.05
N GLY A 384 -17.11 -2.45 -18.33
CA GLY A 384 -18.17 -2.44 -17.33
C GLY A 384 -17.94 -3.44 -16.20
N PHE A 385 -17.49 -4.66 -16.51
CA PHE A 385 -17.15 -5.66 -15.49
C PHE A 385 -15.89 -5.30 -14.70
N ALA A 386 -14.88 -4.66 -15.32
CA ALA A 386 -13.71 -4.16 -14.59
C ALA A 386 -14.07 -3.05 -13.59
N VAL A 387 -14.90 -2.09 -14.03
CA VAL A 387 -15.43 -1.02 -13.15
C VAL A 387 -16.26 -1.61 -12.01
N LEU A 388 -17.15 -2.56 -12.32
CA LEU A 388 -17.96 -3.24 -11.32
C LEU A 388 -17.09 -3.99 -10.30
N SER A 389 -16.09 -4.75 -10.75
CA SER A 389 -15.14 -5.44 -9.86
C SER A 389 -14.39 -4.47 -8.96
N PHE A 390 -13.94 -3.33 -9.49
CA PHE A 390 -13.26 -2.31 -8.72
C PHE A 390 -14.16 -1.73 -7.62
N ILE A 391 -15.39 -1.32 -7.98
CA ILE A 391 -16.36 -0.76 -7.02
C ILE A 391 -16.69 -1.79 -5.93
N VAL A 392 -17.01 -3.04 -6.32
CA VAL A 392 -17.34 -4.10 -5.36
C VAL A 392 -16.17 -4.37 -4.42
N ALA A 393 -14.94 -4.50 -4.93
CA ALA A 393 -13.76 -4.73 -4.10
C ALA A 393 -13.50 -3.56 -3.12
N MET A 394 -13.63 -2.31 -3.58
CA MET A 394 -13.45 -1.14 -2.73
C MET A 394 -14.52 -1.05 -1.63
N LEU A 395 -15.78 -1.34 -1.94
CA LEU A 395 -16.87 -1.34 -0.95
C LEU A 395 -16.68 -2.46 0.08
N VAL A 396 -16.34 -3.68 -0.37
CA VAL A 396 -16.04 -4.80 0.53
C VAL A 396 -14.84 -4.44 1.41
N TYR A 397 -13.76 -3.91 0.85
CA TYR A 397 -12.61 -3.50 1.64
C TYR A 397 -12.98 -2.44 2.68
N LYS A 398 -13.67 -1.37 2.27
CA LYS A 398 -14.05 -0.25 3.16
C LYS A 398 -14.94 -0.69 4.32
N TYR A 399 -15.97 -1.49 4.06
CA TYR A 399 -16.98 -1.81 5.07
C TYR A 399 -16.69 -3.10 5.84
N ALA A 400 -15.95 -4.03 5.24
CA ALA A 400 -15.74 -5.36 5.81
C ALA A 400 -14.34 -5.55 6.41
N ILE A 401 -13.33 -4.82 5.92
CA ILE A 401 -11.91 -5.02 6.31
C ILE A 401 -11.33 -3.78 6.99
N ALA A 402 -11.51 -2.61 6.38
CA ALA A 402 -10.86 -1.38 6.79
C ALA A 402 -11.32 -0.93 8.18
N THR A 403 -10.35 -0.65 9.04
CA THR A 403 -10.55 0.10 10.28
C THR A 403 -10.51 1.58 9.96
N PRO A 404 -11.45 2.39 10.48
CA PRO A 404 -11.37 3.83 10.34
C PRO A 404 -10.04 4.37 10.88
N VAL A 405 -9.30 5.09 10.04
CA VAL A 405 -8.08 5.79 10.41
C VAL A 405 -8.27 7.27 10.10
N ASN A 406 -7.94 8.14 11.05
CA ASN A 406 -7.95 9.59 10.87
C ASN A 406 -6.65 10.17 11.45
N GLY A 407 -5.55 9.95 10.72
CA GLY A 407 -4.22 10.47 11.05
C GLY A 407 -3.66 11.32 9.91
N TYR A 408 -2.41 11.08 9.52
CA TYR A 408 -1.82 11.69 8.32
C TYR A 408 -2.51 11.29 7.01
N VAL A 409 -3.28 10.19 7.04
CA VAL A 409 -4.21 9.76 5.99
C VAL A 409 -5.57 9.48 6.65
N SER A 410 -6.65 9.75 5.89
CA SER A 410 -8.02 9.39 6.28
C SER A 410 -8.58 8.28 5.38
N SER A 411 -9.29 7.34 5.98
CA SER A 411 -10.07 6.32 5.28
C SER A 411 -11.45 6.82 4.82
N GLU A 412 -11.80 8.07 5.14
CA GLU A 412 -13.09 8.66 4.76
C GLU A 412 -13.09 9.13 3.31
N ALA A 413 -14.23 9.00 2.65
CA ALA A 413 -14.46 9.60 1.35
C ALA A 413 -14.70 11.10 1.52
N MET A 414 -14.25 11.91 0.57
CA MET A 414 -14.55 13.33 0.52
C MET A 414 -16.02 13.58 0.11
N SER A 415 -16.48 14.82 0.23
CA SER A 415 -17.82 15.22 -0.22
C SER A 415 -17.98 15.02 -1.73
N VAL A 416 -19.18 14.64 -2.18
CA VAL A 416 -19.49 14.44 -3.60
C VAL A 416 -19.19 15.70 -4.43
N THR A 417 -19.47 16.89 -3.88
CA THR A 417 -19.16 18.17 -4.52
C THR A 417 -17.68 18.31 -4.87
N LYS A 418 -16.79 18.02 -3.92
CA LYS A 418 -15.35 18.11 -4.14
C LYS A 418 -14.84 17.03 -5.10
N ILE A 419 -15.48 15.86 -5.16
CA ILE A 419 -15.17 14.84 -6.18
C ILE A 419 -15.51 15.36 -7.58
N LEU A 420 -16.68 15.98 -7.74
CA LEU A 420 -17.15 16.54 -9.02
C LEU A 420 -16.27 17.71 -9.50
N GLU A 421 -15.68 18.47 -8.57
CA GLU A 421 -14.68 19.51 -8.85
C GLU A 421 -13.29 18.95 -9.24
N GLY A 422 -13.14 17.62 -9.30
CA GLY A 422 -11.89 16.94 -9.66
C GLY A 422 -11.02 16.53 -8.46
N GLY A 423 -11.53 16.66 -7.23
CA GLY A 423 -10.91 16.17 -6.01
C GLY A 423 -9.48 16.68 -5.82
N TYR A 424 -8.54 15.74 -5.64
CA TYR A 424 -7.11 16.06 -5.53
C TYR A 424 -6.33 15.90 -6.83
N LEU A 425 -6.99 15.71 -7.97
CA LEU A 425 -6.33 15.44 -9.25
C LEU A 425 -5.30 16.53 -9.61
N LYS A 426 -5.69 17.80 -9.52
CA LYS A 426 -4.78 18.94 -9.78
C LYS A 426 -3.53 18.88 -8.89
N THR A 427 -3.69 18.46 -7.63
CA THR A 427 -2.57 18.33 -6.68
C THR A 427 -1.65 17.18 -7.06
N TYR A 428 -2.20 16.02 -7.42
CA TYR A 428 -1.43 14.87 -7.90
C TYR A 428 -0.65 15.22 -9.18
N LEU A 429 -1.28 15.89 -10.15
CA LEU A 429 -0.61 16.33 -11.38
C LEU A 429 0.46 17.39 -11.11
N SER A 430 0.22 18.33 -10.18
CA SER A 430 1.24 19.32 -9.81
C SER A 430 2.45 18.65 -9.17
N TYR A 431 2.24 17.62 -8.33
CA TYR A 431 3.33 16.83 -7.76
C TYR A 431 4.10 16.10 -8.85
N VAL A 432 3.43 15.39 -9.78
CA VAL A 432 4.08 14.71 -10.91
C VAL A 432 4.97 15.67 -11.70
N PHE A 433 4.45 16.86 -12.02
CA PHE A 433 5.23 17.86 -12.74
C PHE A 433 6.40 18.40 -11.90
N SER A 434 6.16 18.81 -10.65
CA SER A 434 7.20 19.38 -9.80
C SER A 434 8.31 18.37 -9.47
N ASP A 435 7.93 17.11 -9.30
CA ASP A 435 8.81 16.01 -8.95
C ASP A 435 9.75 15.64 -10.10
N LEU A 436 9.21 15.57 -11.32
CA LEU A 436 9.87 14.90 -12.43
C LEU A 436 10.45 15.87 -13.46
N LYS A 437 10.03 17.15 -13.51
CA LYS A 437 10.47 18.11 -14.55
C LYS A 437 11.99 18.24 -14.71
N GLY A 438 12.76 18.01 -13.65
CA GLY A 438 14.23 18.07 -13.67
C GLY A 438 14.93 16.76 -14.06
N LEU A 439 14.19 15.68 -14.28
CA LEU A 439 14.75 14.35 -14.54
C LEU A 439 14.73 14.04 -16.05
N PRO A 440 15.81 13.45 -16.61
CA PRO A 440 15.80 12.93 -17.98
C PRO A 440 14.66 11.95 -18.25
N PHE A 441 14.28 11.16 -17.24
CA PHE A 441 13.12 10.25 -17.28
C PHE A 441 11.85 10.94 -17.76
N PHE A 442 11.56 12.17 -17.30
CA PHE A 442 10.34 12.89 -17.67
C PHE A 442 10.34 13.31 -19.14
N VAL A 443 11.48 13.80 -19.62
CA VAL A 443 11.67 14.16 -21.04
C VAL A 443 11.49 12.94 -21.93
N PHE A 444 12.14 11.83 -21.59
CA PHE A 444 11.98 10.59 -22.37
C PHE A 444 10.56 10.02 -22.28
N ALA A 445 9.87 10.15 -21.15
CA ALA A 445 8.47 9.74 -21.02
C ALA A 445 7.54 10.54 -21.95
N ILE A 446 7.77 11.85 -22.13
CA ILE A 446 7.02 12.68 -23.09
C ILE A 446 7.30 12.22 -24.53
N ILE A 447 8.57 11.98 -24.88
CA ILE A 447 8.93 11.48 -26.22
C ILE A 447 8.28 10.12 -26.48
N VAL A 448 8.33 9.20 -25.51
CA VAL A 448 7.68 7.90 -25.59
C VAL A 448 6.15 8.04 -25.75
N ALA A 449 5.51 8.99 -25.08
CA ALA A 449 4.09 9.26 -25.25
C ALA A 449 3.74 9.78 -26.66
N ILE A 450 4.58 10.64 -27.23
CA ILE A 450 4.42 11.11 -28.63
C ILE A 450 4.60 9.94 -29.60
N LEU A 451 5.67 9.14 -29.44
CA LEU A 451 5.90 7.95 -30.25
C LEU A 451 4.77 6.92 -30.11
N PHE A 452 4.17 6.81 -28.93
CA PHE A 452 3.00 5.95 -28.67
C PHE A 452 1.80 6.39 -29.50
N ILE A 453 1.49 7.69 -29.54
CA ILE A 453 0.41 8.23 -30.37
C ILE A 453 0.70 7.95 -31.86
N ILE A 454 1.90 8.28 -32.33
CA ILE A 454 2.31 8.11 -33.74
C ILE A 454 2.21 6.63 -34.14
N THR A 455 2.82 5.74 -33.36
CA THR A 455 2.86 4.30 -33.67
C THR A 455 1.46 3.71 -33.71
N ASN A 456 0.63 3.98 -32.71
CA ASN A 456 -0.75 3.46 -32.67
C ASN A 456 -1.62 4.04 -33.79
N THR A 457 -1.43 5.32 -34.15
CA THR A 457 -2.16 5.96 -35.26
C THR A 457 -1.79 5.34 -36.62
N LEU A 458 -0.52 4.95 -36.80
CA LEU A 458 -0.05 4.38 -38.05
C LEU A 458 -0.30 2.86 -38.14
N ALA A 459 -0.28 2.14 -37.02
CA ALA A 459 -0.44 0.68 -36.98
C ALA A 459 -1.90 0.21 -36.82
N THR A 460 -2.83 1.11 -36.51
CA THR A 460 -4.24 0.79 -36.24
C THR A 460 -4.96 0.08 -37.41
N LYS A 461 -5.98 -0.72 -37.07
CA LYS A 461 -6.97 -1.26 -38.02
C LYS A 461 -8.26 -0.41 -38.09
N ARG A 462 -8.27 0.75 -37.43
CA ARG A 462 -9.37 1.73 -37.40
C ARG A 462 -9.03 2.94 -38.26
N ASN A 463 -9.95 3.91 -38.29
CA ASN A 463 -9.66 5.22 -38.87
C ASN A 463 -8.53 5.90 -38.10
N LYS A 464 -7.57 6.50 -38.81
CA LYS A 464 -6.37 7.12 -38.22
C LYS A 464 -6.70 8.28 -37.28
N ALA A 465 -7.65 9.14 -37.63
CA ALA A 465 -8.05 10.26 -36.76
C ALA A 465 -8.69 9.78 -35.46
N LEU A 466 -9.52 8.72 -35.54
CA LEU A 466 -10.09 8.10 -34.34
C LEU A 466 -9.04 7.38 -33.49
N ALA A 467 -8.04 6.75 -34.11
CA ALA A 467 -6.95 6.11 -33.39
C ALA A 467 -6.04 7.13 -32.68
N PHE A 468 -5.76 8.26 -33.34
CA PHE A 468 -5.05 9.39 -32.74
C PHE A 468 -5.79 9.92 -31.52
N LEU A 469 -7.08 10.22 -31.67
CA LEU A 469 -7.92 10.70 -30.57
C LEU A 469 -8.02 9.67 -29.44
N ALA A 470 -8.25 8.40 -29.75
CA ALA A 470 -8.32 7.34 -28.74
C ALA A 470 -7.01 7.18 -27.95
N SER A 471 -5.86 7.32 -28.62
CA SER A 471 -4.55 7.28 -27.98
C SER A 471 -4.34 8.46 -27.02
N ILE A 472 -4.77 9.68 -27.42
CA ILE A 472 -4.76 10.85 -26.54
C ILE A 472 -5.69 10.64 -25.35
N VAL A 473 -6.92 10.16 -25.58
CA VAL A 473 -7.88 9.87 -24.52
C VAL A 473 -7.31 8.89 -23.51
N PHE A 474 -6.63 7.83 -23.95
CA PHE A 474 -5.94 6.91 -23.04
C PHE A 474 -4.87 7.61 -22.19
N LEU A 475 -4.03 8.47 -22.78
CA LEU A 475 -3.00 9.19 -22.04
C LEU A 475 -3.62 10.15 -21.01
N VAL A 476 -4.66 10.89 -21.39
CA VAL A 476 -5.38 11.80 -20.50
C VAL A 476 -6.04 11.03 -19.36
N LEU A 477 -6.81 9.98 -19.65
CA LEU A 477 -7.45 9.17 -18.62
C LEU A 477 -6.43 8.46 -17.73
N GLY A 478 -5.30 8.02 -18.29
CA GLY A 478 -4.19 7.47 -17.52
C GLY A 478 -3.64 8.45 -16.48
N LEU A 479 -3.41 9.70 -16.89
CA LEU A 479 -3.01 10.79 -15.99
C LEU A 479 -4.11 11.17 -14.99
N CYS A 480 -5.38 11.07 -15.36
CA CYS A 480 -6.49 11.36 -14.46
C CYS A 480 -6.70 10.28 -13.38
N PHE A 481 -6.40 9.01 -13.67
CA PHE A 481 -6.79 7.89 -12.81
C PHE A 481 -5.63 7.08 -12.23
N PHE A 482 -4.36 7.44 -12.46
CA PHE A 482 -3.22 6.67 -11.94
C PHE A 482 -3.20 6.58 -10.40
N ALA A 483 -3.74 7.58 -9.69
CA ALA A 483 -3.80 7.58 -8.22
C ALA A 483 -4.98 6.74 -7.65
N GLY A 484 -5.87 6.26 -8.53
CA GLY A 484 -7.01 5.41 -8.17
C GLY A 484 -7.86 5.98 -7.03
N ALA A 485 -8.13 5.16 -6.02
CA ALA A 485 -8.99 5.48 -4.88
C ALA A 485 -8.50 6.67 -4.04
N TYR A 486 -7.22 7.04 -4.10
CA TYR A 486 -6.71 8.23 -3.38
C TYR A 486 -7.36 9.53 -3.85
N LEU A 487 -7.86 9.59 -5.08
CA LEU A 487 -8.54 10.77 -5.61
C LEU A 487 -9.86 11.08 -4.89
N VAL A 488 -10.42 10.09 -4.18
CA VAL A 488 -11.74 10.15 -3.54
C VAL A 488 -11.63 10.30 -2.01
N LEU A 489 -10.43 10.14 -1.42
CA LEU A 489 -10.25 10.25 0.03
C LEU A 489 -10.29 11.71 0.50
N SER A 490 -10.80 11.94 1.72
CA SER A 490 -10.86 13.28 2.32
C SER A 490 -9.45 13.84 2.63
N LYS A 491 -8.55 12.97 3.10
CA LYS A 491 -7.12 13.24 3.33
C LYS A 491 -6.26 12.14 2.69
N PRO A 492 -5.88 12.27 1.41
CA PRO A 492 -5.07 11.26 0.72
C PRO A 492 -3.58 11.35 1.07
N LEU A 493 -2.83 10.32 0.68
CA LEU A 493 -1.39 10.26 0.89
C LEU A 493 -0.64 10.94 -0.25
N PHE A 494 0.12 11.99 0.07
CA PHE A 494 0.98 12.70 -0.89
C PHE A 494 2.46 12.29 -0.78
N ALA A 495 2.80 11.15 -0.17
CA ALA A 495 4.17 10.63 -0.20
C ALA A 495 4.46 9.96 -1.55
N PRO A 496 5.71 10.00 -2.08
CA PRO A 496 6.07 9.37 -3.35
C PRO A 496 5.55 7.93 -3.54
N ARG A 497 5.54 7.12 -2.49
CA ARG A 497 5.10 5.72 -2.47
C ARG A 497 3.63 5.53 -2.84
N ALA A 498 2.82 6.59 -2.77
CA ALA A 498 1.41 6.58 -3.18
C ALA A 498 1.21 6.77 -4.70
N PHE A 499 2.25 7.19 -5.43
CA PHE A 499 2.19 7.54 -6.85
C PHE A 499 2.63 6.37 -7.76
N ILE A 500 2.74 5.14 -7.24
CA ILE A 500 3.20 3.97 -8.01
C ILE A 500 2.37 3.66 -9.26
N GLY A 501 1.09 4.07 -9.28
CA GLY A 501 0.25 3.99 -10.47
C GLY A 501 0.78 4.81 -11.65
N PHE A 502 1.52 5.90 -11.41
CA PHE A 502 2.16 6.69 -12.46
C PHE A 502 3.31 5.91 -13.12
N GLY A 503 4.16 5.24 -12.34
CA GLY A 503 5.22 4.36 -12.87
C GLY A 503 4.65 3.21 -13.70
N ALA A 504 3.52 2.64 -13.25
CA ALA A 504 2.78 1.65 -14.02
C ALA A 504 2.15 2.24 -15.30
N PHE A 505 1.60 3.45 -15.25
CA PHE A 505 1.09 4.14 -16.44
C PHE A 505 2.19 4.32 -17.49
N VAL A 506 3.36 4.84 -17.12
CA VAL A 506 4.51 4.98 -18.05
C VAL A 506 4.95 3.63 -18.62
N THR A 507 4.98 2.59 -17.78
CA THR A 507 5.24 1.20 -18.22
C THR A 507 4.24 0.75 -19.29
N LEU A 508 2.95 1.04 -19.10
CA LEU A 508 1.89 0.66 -20.03
C LEU A 508 1.97 1.43 -21.34
N VAL A 509 2.36 2.71 -21.31
CA VAL A 509 2.68 3.47 -22.53
C VAL A 509 3.86 2.83 -23.27
N CYS A 510 4.95 2.49 -22.57
CA CYS A 510 6.12 1.83 -23.16
C CYS A 510 5.74 0.48 -23.79
N ILE A 511 5.00 -0.37 -23.07
CA ILE A 511 4.56 -1.68 -23.54
C ILE A 511 3.60 -1.57 -24.73
N GLY A 512 2.65 -0.63 -24.68
CA GLY A 512 1.74 -0.37 -25.79
C GLY A 512 2.45 0.20 -27.03
N LEU A 513 3.51 0.98 -26.85
CA LEU A 513 4.37 1.47 -27.94
C LEU A 513 5.10 0.32 -28.65
N VAL A 514 5.59 -0.67 -27.90
CA VAL A 514 6.29 -1.85 -28.45
C VAL A 514 5.36 -3.06 -28.69
N TYR A 515 4.04 -2.82 -28.73
CA TYR A 515 3.04 -3.87 -28.96
C TYR A 515 3.05 -4.35 -30.42
N ILE A 516 2.66 -3.47 -31.34
CA ILE A 516 2.65 -3.73 -32.79
C ILE A 516 3.43 -2.62 -33.46
N GLN A 517 4.49 -3.00 -34.19
CA GLN A 517 5.35 -2.06 -34.91
C GLN A 517 5.59 -2.55 -36.32
N ASN A 518 4.80 -2.03 -37.26
CA ASN A 518 4.86 -2.41 -38.68
C ASN A 518 6.02 -1.73 -39.42
N PHE A 519 6.42 -0.55 -38.96
CA PHE A 519 7.47 0.26 -39.59
C PHE A 519 8.81 0.05 -38.89
N LYS A 520 9.83 -0.40 -39.64
CA LYS A 520 11.16 -0.72 -39.10
C LYS A 520 11.78 0.48 -38.37
N TRP A 521 11.77 1.67 -38.96
CA TRP A 521 12.38 2.86 -38.36
C TRP A 521 11.69 3.25 -37.04
N LEU A 522 10.35 3.21 -36.96
CA LEU A 522 9.61 3.45 -35.72
C LEU A 522 9.92 2.41 -34.65
N LYS A 523 10.08 1.15 -35.05
CA LYS A 523 10.49 0.10 -34.11
C LYS A 523 11.83 0.43 -33.45
N TYR A 524 12.85 0.75 -34.24
CA TYR A 524 14.17 1.05 -33.70
C TYR A 524 14.17 2.32 -32.85
N ILE A 525 13.53 3.40 -33.31
CA ILE A 525 13.49 4.66 -32.55
C ILE A 525 12.76 4.47 -31.21
N SER A 526 11.67 3.70 -31.20
CA SER A 526 10.92 3.37 -29.99
C SER A 526 11.75 2.57 -29.00
N ILE A 527 12.49 1.55 -29.49
CA ILE A 527 13.37 0.74 -28.65
C ILE A 527 14.47 1.61 -28.04
N VAL A 528 15.07 2.51 -28.82
CA VAL A 528 16.11 3.43 -28.33
C VAL A 528 15.58 4.34 -27.23
N PHE A 529 14.43 5.01 -27.43
CA PHE A 529 13.89 5.91 -26.40
C PHE A 529 13.38 5.17 -25.16
N VAL A 530 12.81 3.97 -25.31
CA VAL A 530 12.47 3.11 -24.17
C VAL A 530 13.73 2.68 -23.41
N ALA A 531 14.82 2.33 -24.11
CA ALA A 531 16.09 1.99 -23.48
C ALA A 531 16.73 3.18 -22.76
N LEU A 532 16.73 4.38 -23.36
CA LEU A 532 17.23 5.61 -22.74
C LEU A 532 16.42 6.00 -21.50
N LEU A 533 15.09 5.91 -21.60
CA LEU A 533 14.19 6.12 -20.47
C LEU A 533 14.55 5.17 -19.32
N SER A 534 14.65 3.87 -19.59
CA SER A 534 14.95 2.88 -18.57
C SER A 534 16.37 3.00 -18.01
N TYR A 535 17.36 3.30 -18.85
CA TYR A 535 18.73 3.56 -18.40
C TYR A 535 18.80 4.77 -17.46
N SER A 536 18.06 5.85 -17.76
CA SER A 536 18.00 7.02 -16.88
C SER A 536 17.47 6.69 -15.48
N LEU A 537 16.55 5.73 -15.37
CA LEU A 537 16.02 5.24 -14.10
C LEU A 537 17.05 4.39 -13.34
N ILE A 538 17.83 3.55 -14.03
CA ILE A 538 18.90 2.75 -13.42
C ILE A 538 19.98 3.66 -12.81
N VAL A 539 20.37 4.73 -13.52
CA VAL A 539 21.34 5.72 -13.03
C VAL A 539 20.77 6.50 -11.84
N PHE A 540 19.49 6.91 -11.93
CA PHE A 540 18.81 7.59 -10.84
C PHE A 540 18.74 6.71 -9.58
N ALA A 541 18.35 5.44 -9.72
CA ALA A 541 18.25 4.48 -8.61
C ALA A 541 19.59 4.28 -7.88
N ASN A 542 20.69 4.16 -8.62
CA ASN A 542 22.03 4.04 -8.02
C ASN A 542 22.50 5.33 -7.34
N SER A 543 22.26 6.48 -7.98
CA SER A 543 22.59 7.79 -7.39
C SER A 543 21.80 8.05 -6.11
N TYR A 544 20.50 7.69 -6.13
CA TYR A 544 19.62 7.75 -4.98
C TYR A 544 20.11 6.84 -3.85
N GLY A 545 20.42 5.57 -4.14
CA GLY A 545 20.95 4.62 -3.16
C GLY A 545 22.18 5.15 -2.43
N ASN A 546 23.16 5.71 -3.16
CA ASN A 546 24.34 6.32 -2.54
C ASN A 546 24.01 7.56 -1.70
N ALA A 547 23.12 8.42 -2.20
CA ALA A 547 22.71 9.64 -1.51
C ALA A 547 22.01 9.33 -0.17
N ILE A 548 21.10 8.35 -0.17
CA ILE A 548 20.35 7.99 1.03
C ILE A 548 21.23 7.29 2.07
N THR A 549 22.18 6.46 1.67
CA THR A 549 23.19 5.89 2.58
C THR A 549 24.02 6.98 3.25
N ALA A 550 24.49 7.96 2.47
CA ALA A 550 25.24 9.08 3.03
C ALA A 550 24.39 9.90 4.01
N GLN A 551 23.10 10.11 3.72
CA GLN A 551 22.18 10.77 4.64
C GLN A 551 21.98 9.98 5.94
N GLN A 552 21.80 8.67 5.87
CA GLN A 552 21.66 7.83 7.07
C GLN A 552 22.92 7.88 7.93
N ASN A 553 24.10 7.71 7.35
CA ASN A 553 25.36 7.73 8.10
C ASN A 553 25.55 9.08 8.79
N TYR A 554 25.23 10.18 8.10
CA TYR A 554 25.26 11.51 8.68
C TYR A 554 24.26 11.65 9.83
N MET A 555 23.02 11.19 9.66
CA MET A 555 22.01 11.18 10.72
C MET A 555 22.46 10.39 11.95
N MET A 556 23.00 9.18 11.77
CA MET A 556 23.44 8.34 12.88
C MET A 556 24.62 8.98 13.64
N MET A 557 25.58 9.58 12.92
CA MET A 557 26.66 10.35 13.54
C MET A 557 26.12 11.52 14.37
N ARG A 558 25.17 12.29 13.83
CA ARG A 558 24.53 13.41 14.54
C ARG A 558 23.77 12.93 15.78
N ALA A 559 23.05 11.81 15.67
CA ALA A 559 22.38 11.19 16.81
C ALA A 559 23.38 10.75 17.90
N SER A 560 24.53 10.18 17.54
CA SER A 560 25.57 9.83 18.51
C SER A 560 26.13 11.05 19.26
N PHE A 561 26.32 12.20 18.59
CA PHE A 561 26.73 13.44 19.26
C PHE A 561 25.69 13.94 20.26
N VAL A 562 24.42 13.97 19.85
CA VAL A 562 23.31 14.37 20.74
C VAL A 562 23.20 13.42 21.93
N SER A 563 23.25 12.10 21.70
CA SER A 563 23.18 11.11 22.78
C SER A 563 24.36 11.22 23.75
N LYS A 564 25.58 11.46 23.24
CA LYS A 564 26.76 11.67 24.07
C LYS A 564 26.59 12.90 24.96
N ASP A 565 26.24 14.05 24.37
CA ASP A 565 26.09 15.29 25.11
C ASP A 565 24.96 15.21 26.14
N LEU A 566 23.80 14.64 25.77
CA LEU A 566 22.71 14.41 26.72
C LEU A 566 23.13 13.45 27.86
N ALA A 567 23.91 12.41 27.59
CA ALA A 567 24.39 11.50 28.63
C ALA A 567 25.36 12.17 29.62
N THR A 568 26.05 13.25 29.22
CA THR A 568 26.86 14.06 30.15
C THR A 568 26.01 14.96 31.05
N LEU A 569 24.82 15.36 30.58
CA LEU A 569 23.91 16.27 31.30
C LEU A 569 22.85 15.53 32.12
N ILE A 570 22.47 14.33 31.69
CA ILE A 570 21.35 13.55 32.22
C ILE A 570 21.86 12.17 32.64
N PRO A 571 22.03 11.93 33.96
CA PRO A 571 22.38 10.61 34.47
C PRO A 571 21.38 9.54 34.00
N ARG A 572 21.87 8.31 33.78
CA ARG A 572 21.06 7.20 33.24
C ARG A 572 19.77 6.95 34.03
N GLU A 573 19.82 7.11 35.35
CA GLU A 573 18.69 6.92 36.27
C GLU A 573 17.58 7.97 36.12
N MET A 574 17.93 9.15 35.58
CA MET A 574 17.00 10.26 35.37
C MET A 574 16.36 10.22 33.98
N GLN A 575 16.94 9.50 33.01
CA GLN A 575 16.41 9.45 31.63
C GLN A 575 14.91 9.09 31.59
N PRO A 576 14.41 8.06 32.30
CA PRO A 576 13.00 7.69 32.24
C PRO A 576 12.03 8.71 32.86
N LYS A 577 12.53 9.80 33.45
CA LYS A 577 11.76 10.85 34.13
C LYS A 577 11.81 12.20 33.41
N VAL A 578 12.63 12.32 32.37
CA VAL A 578 12.85 13.59 31.66
C VAL A 578 12.41 13.47 30.21
N GLY A 579 11.90 14.58 29.67
CA GLY A 579 11.57 14.72 28.26
C GLY A 579 12.74 15.29 27.45
N VAL A 580 12.91 14.81 26.22
CA VAL A 580 13.84 15.39 25.25
C VAL A 580 13.06 15.87 24.04
N VAL A 581 13.18 17.16 23.75
CA VAL A 581 12.58 17.80 22.58
C VAL A 581 13.69 18.19 21.64
N LEU A 582 13.67 17.64 20.43
CA LEU A 582 14.57 18.04 19.36
C LEU A 582 13.93 19.21 18.61
N ASP A 583 14.67 20.29 18.40
CA ASP A 583 14.27 21.43 17.58
C ASP A 583 15.30 21.65 16.45
N GLY A 584 14.92 22.37 15.41
CA GLY A 584 15.76 22.59 14.24
C GLY A 584 15.98 21.32 13.41
N GLY A 585 17.11 21.26 12.69
CA GLY A 585 17.42 20.13 11.82
C GLY A 585 18.88 20.02 11.38
N ILE A 586 19.35 18.78 11.25
CA ILE A 586 20.73 18.49 10.85
C ILE A 586 21.05 18.86 9.39
N GLY A 587 20.02 19.10 8.57
CA GLY A 587 20.13 19.38 7.14
C GLY A 587 20.40 18.13 6.31
N TYR A 588 21.08 18.32 5.18
CA TYR A 588 21.47 17.22 4.27
C TYR A 588 22.97 16.96 4.34
N ALA A 589 23.36 15.70 4.25
CA ALA A 589 24.75 15.31 4.00
C ALA A 589 25.23 15.89 2.66
N PRO A 590 26.53 16.23 2.50
CA PRO A 590 27.04 16.81 1.25
C PRO A 590 26.70 16.01 -0.02
N VAL A 591 26.82 14.69 0.04
CA VAL A 591 26.48 13.78 -1.07
C VAL A 591 24.99 13.83 -1.39
N ALA A 592 24.12 13.84 -0.37
CA ALA A 592 22.68 13.92 -0.54
C ALA A 592 22.25 15.29 -1.09
N SER A 593 22.86 16.37 -0.62
CA SER A 593 22.65 17.73 -1.11
C SER A 593 23.04 17.87 -2.59
N ASN A 594 24.18 17.30 -3.00
CA ASN A 594 24.58 17.25 -4.41
C ASN A 594 23.58 16.46 -5.27
N PHE A 595 23.12 15.30 -4.80
CA PHE A 595 22.07 14.52 -5.49
C PHE A 595 20.78 15.33 -5.67
N ILE A 596 20.32 16.01 -4.61
CA ILE A 596 19.13 16.87 -4.65
C ILE A 596 19.32 17.99 -5.67
N LYS A 597 20.46 18.69 -5.65
CA LYS A 597 20.76 19.77 -6.60
C LYS A 597 20.81 19.27 -8.04
N ARG A 598 21.50 18.14 -8.28
CA ARG A 598 21.69 17.53 -9.61
C ARG A 598 20.37 17.22 -10.33
N TYR A 599 19.35 16.85 -9.57
CA TYR A 599 18.02 16.51 -10.07
C TYR A 599 16.97 17.61 -9.82
N GLY A 600 17.40 18.83 -9.50
CA GLY A 600 16.53 20.01 -9.42
C GLY A 600 15.58 20.03 -8.21
N GLY A 601 15.95 19.37 -7.12
CA GLY A 601 15.10 19.21 -5.94
C GLY A 601 14.04 18.16 -6.18
N GLY A 602 12.82 18.60 -6.53
CA GLY A 602 11.69 17.76 -6.92
C GLY A 602 11.58 16.45 -6.14
N ILE A 603 11.57 15.34 -6.87
CA ILE A 603 11.49 13.99 -6.28
C ILE A 603 12.75 13.60 -5.50
N ALA A 604 13.93 14.06 -5.92
CA ALA A 604 15.18 13.76 -5.22
C ALA A 604 15.16 14.31 -3.78
N LYS A 605 14.62 15.51 -3.57
CA LYS A 605 14.43 16.09 -2.23
C LYS A 605 13.43 15.30 -1.38
N ARG A 606 12.34 14.81 -1.99
CA ARG A 606 11.27 14.09 -1.28
C ARG A 606 11.65 12.65 -0.93
N LEU A 607 12.57 12.04 -1.67
CA LEU A 607 13.09 10.70 -1.39
C LEU A 607 14.17 10.70 -0.30
N ILE A 608 14.92 11.79 -0.13
CA ILE A 608 15.87 11.91 0.98
C ILE A 608 15.12 12.35 2.23
N THR A 609 14.96 11.43 3.17
CA THR A 609 14.17 11.65 4.38
C THR A 609 14.80 12.68 5.31
N GLY A 610 13.95 13.54 5.86
CA GLY A 610 14.31 14.49 6.91
C GLY A 610 14.13 13.93 8.32
N VAL A 611 14.58 12.70 8.59
CA VAL A 611 14.69 12.24 9.98
C VAL A 611 15.74 13.12 10.67
N PHE A 612 15.50 13.57 11.91
CA PHE A 612 16.34 14.60 12.59
C PHE A 612 16.28 16.02 11.97
N ASN A 613 15.19 16.35 11.26
CA ASN A 613 14.96 17.70 10.70
C ASN A 613 13.67 18.40 11.18
N GLN A 614 12.81 17.73 11.94
CA GLN A 614 11.58 18.32 12.47
C GLN A 614 11.26 17.73 13.84
N ALA A 615 11.01 18.61 14.81
CA ALA A 615 10.61 18.25 16.18
C ALA A 615 9.44 17.26 16.19
N SER A 616 8.44 17.49 15.34
CA SER A 616 7.17 16.76 15.30
C SER A 616 7.17 15.45 14.54
N PHE A 617 8.30 15.03 13.98
CA PHE A 617 8.34 13.80 13.21
C PHE A 617 8.55 12.59 14.15
N ALA A 618 7.54 11.73 14.24
CA ALA A 618 7.50 10.62 15.21
C ALA A 618 8.69 9.63 15.13
N PHE A 619 9.38 9.59 13.98
CA PHE A 619 10.51 8.70 13.72
C PHE A 619 11.85 9.27 14.19
N THR A 620 11.91 10.55 14.57
CA THR A 620 13.14 11.21 15.01
C THR A 620 13.68 10.65 16.33
N LYS A 621 12.84 9.98 17.13
CA LYS A 621 13.28 9.31 18.36
C LYS A 621 14.14 8.06 18.12
N TYR A 622 13.92 7.35 17.01
CA TYR A 622 14.51 6.02 16.82
C TYR A 622 16.04 6.02 16.72
N PRO A 623 16.70 6.99 16.07
CA PRO A 623 18.15 7.07 16.10
C PRO A 623 18.72 7.26 17.51
N LEU A 624 18.03 8.00 18.41
CA LEU A 624 18.46 8.18 19.80
C LEU A 624 18.28 6.88 20.60
N ILE A 625 17.12 6.24 20.49
CA ILE A 625 16.85 4.93 21.14
C ILE A 625 17.87 3.88 20.68
N TYR A 626 18.24 3.90 19.39
CA TYR A 626 19.30 3.04 18.85
C TYR A 626 20.66 3.26 19.51
N GLN A 627 20.98 4.49 19.97
CA GLN A 627 22.18 4.77 20.77
C GLN A 627 22.06 4.32 22.24
N GLY A 628 20.94 3.71 22.64
CA GLY A 628 20.70 3.18 23.99
C GLY A 628 20.06 4.18 24.96
N THR A 629 19.46 5.27 24.48
CA THR A 629 18.78 6.24 25.34
C THR A 629 17.36 5.79 25.69
N ASN A 630 16.91 6.08 26.92
CA ASN A 630 15.58 5.71 27.40
C ASN A 630 14.86 6.88 28.07
N TYR A 631 14.65 7.97 27.31
CA TYR A 631 13.93 9.14 27.80
C TYR A 631 12.42 8.90 27.91
N GLN A 632 11.77 9.55 28.87
CA GLN A 632 10.32 9.41 29.11
C GLN A 632 9.49 9.78 27.87
N ASP A 633 9.91 10.84 27.20
CA ASP A 633 9.27 11.37 26.01
C ASP A 633 10.33 11.94 25.06
N TYR A 634 10.10 11.76 23.77
CA TYR A 634 10.93 12.28 22.67
C TYR A 634 10.20 13.34 21.84
N TYR A 635 8.97 13.72 22.22
CA TYR A 635 8.18 14.76 21.55
C TYR A 635 6.97 15.20 22.39
N SER A 636 6.89 16.49 22.72
CA SER A 636 6.11 16.91 23.88
C SER A 636 4.62 17.17 23.66
N THR A 637 3.77 16.38 24.31
CA THR A 637 2.57 16.91 24.99
C THR A 637 2.87 17.38 26.41
N GLN A 638 3.95 16.91 27.04
CA GLN A 638 4.32 17.26 28.43
C GLN A 638 5.25 18.49 28.51
N CYS A 639 6.34 18.52 27.73
CA CYS A 639 7.23 19.68 27.59
C CYS A 639 6.67 20.85 26.75
N SER A 640 5.46 20.73 26.18
CA SER A 640 4.90 21.77 25.30
C SER A 640 4.56 23.05 26.06
N LYS A 641 4.10 22.94 27.31
CA LYS A 641 3.84 24.07 28.20
C LYS A 641 5.14 24.80 28.58
N GLU A 642 6.19 24.04 28.84
CA GLU A 642 7.52 24.55 29.20
C GLU A 642 8.26 25.19 28.00
N ASN A 643 7.83 24.89 26.76
CA ASN A 643 8.39 25.49 25.55
C ASN A 643 7.94 26.95 25.32
N THR A 644 6.77 27.33 25.84
CA THR A 644 6.16 28.66 25.63
C THR A 644 6.20 29.58 26.85
N GLU A 645 6.21 29.05 28.08
CA GLU A 645 6.03 29.87 29.30
C GLU A 645 7.27 29.99 30.19
N ALA A 646 8.30 29.16 30.01
CA ALA A 646 9.44 29.09 30.91
C ALA A 646 10.76 29.57 30.28
N LYS A 647 11.58 30.26 31.08
CA LYS A 647 12.92 30.71 30.66
C LYS A 647 13.85 29.50 30.54
N LYS A 648 14.24 29.15 29.32
CA LYS A 648 15.20 28.08 29.04
C LYS A 648 16.60 28.49 29.50
N THR A 649 17.26 27.63 30.27
CA THR A 649 18.67 27.80 30.67
C THR A 649 19.56 27.03 29.72
N LEU A 650 20.48 27.70 29.03
CA LEU A 650 21.46 27.06 28.16
C LEU A 650 22.46 26.26 29.00
N LEU A 651 22.60 24.97 28.71
CA LEU A 651 23.51 24.05 29.40
C LEU A 651 24.75 23.72 28.57
N LEU A 652 24.59 23.63 27.25
CA LEU A 652 25.67 23.27 26.33
C LEU A 652 25.45 23.96 25.00
N ASP A 653 26.53 24.45 24.40
CA ASP A 653 26.53 24.99 23.04
C ASP A 653 27.81 24.55 22.31
N ASN A 654 27.65 23.90 21.16
CA ASN A 654 28.78 23.49 20.32
C ASN A 654 28.47 23.67 18.83
N ALA A 655 29.37 23.25 17.94
CA ALA A 655 29.21 23.40 16.50
C ALA A 655 28.01 22.62 15.90
N PHE A 656 27.50 21.61 16.61
CA PHE A 656 26.46 20.71 16.12
C PHE A 656 25.09 20.96 16.77
N GLN A 657 25.04 21.29 18.07
CA GLN A 657 23.79 21.53 18.77
C GLN A 657 23.95 22.50 19.95
N SER A 658 22.81 23.03 20.38
CA SER A 658 22.66 23.72 21.66
C SER A 658 21.66 22.94 22.52
N ILE A 659 21.98 22.69 23.79
CA ILE A 659 21.10 22.00 24.73
C ILE A 659 20.69 22.99 25.82
N SER A 660 19.40 23.21 25.96
CA SER A 660 18.82 24.04 27.03
C SER A 660 17.87 23.22 27.89
N LYS A 661 17.70 23.62 29.15
CA LYS A 661 16.77 22.98 30.09
C LYS A 661 15.69 23.94 30.54
N SER A 662 14.48 23.42 30.68
CA SER A 662 13.38 24.05 31.41
C SER A 662 12.60 22.96 32.12
N GLY A 663 12.37 23.09 33.44
CA GLY A 663 11.69 22.04 34.22
C GLY A 663 12.35 20.66 34.08
N GLU A 664 11.54 19.65 33.77
CA GLU A 664 11.97 18.27 33.52
C GLU A 664 12.27 17.98 32.03
N CYS A 665 12.41 19.03 31.21
CA CYS A 665 12.59 18.91 29.78
C CYS A 665 13.88 19.53 29.26
N TYR A 666 14.51 18.80 28.34
CA TYR A 666 15.72 19.20 27.63
C TYR A 666 15.38 19.49 26.17
N PHE A 667 15.75 20.67 25.72
CA PHE A 667 15.54 21.16 24.36
C PHE A 667 16.87 21.13 23.63
N VAL A 668 16.96 20.33 22.56
CA VAL A 668 18.15 20.18 21.73
C VAL A 668 17.90 20.88 20.41
N ASP A 669 18.50 22.05 20.23
CA ASP A 669 18.47 22.78 18.95
C ASP A 669 19.57 22.26 18.03
N LEU A 670 19.18 21.60 16.94
CA LEU A 670 20.07 20.98 15.97
C LEU A 670 20.54 22.00 14.94
N LYS A 671 21.85 22.28 14.92
CA LYS A 671 22.46 23.20 13.95
C LYS A 671 22.66 22.50 12.59
N PRO A 672 22.15 23.07 11.49
CA PRO A 672 22.29 22.47 10.16
C PRO A 672 23.75 22.49 9.70
N SER A 673 24.08 21.60 8.76
CA SER A 673 25.38 21.64 8.08
C SER A 673 25.63 23.03 7.46
N THR A 674 26.82 23.58 7.66
CA THR A 674 27.28 24.83 7.02
C THR A 674 27.72 24.60 5.57
N TRP A 675 27.90 23.34 5.16
CA TRP A 675 28.31 23.00 3.80
C TRP A 675 27.14 23.19 2.82
N GLN A 676 27.38 23.97 1.76
CA GLN A 676 26.45 24.13 0.63
C GLN A 676 27.12 23.68 -0.66
N ALA A 677 26.39 22.92 -1.48
CA ALA A 677 26.89 22.49 -2.79
C ALA A 677 27.04 23.71 -3.72
N GLN A 678 28.28 24.04 -4.08
CA GLN A 678 28.60 25.12 -5.03
C GLN A 678 28.00 24.89 -6.41
#